data_AF-B2JBK2-F1
#
_entry.id   AF-B2JBK2-F1
#
_cell.length_a   1.000
_cell.length_b   1.000
_cell.length_c   1.000
_cell.angle_alpha   90.00
_cell.angle_beta   90.00
_cell.angle_gamma   90.00
#
_symmetry.space_group_name_H-M   'P 1'
#
loop_
_entity.id
_entity.type
_entity.pdbx_description
1 polymer ?
#
loop_
_entity_poly.entity_id
_entity_poly.type
_entity_poly.pdbx_seq_one_letter_code
_entity_poly.pdbx_strand_id
1 'polypeptide(L)'
;MQNNQCPEEMGVGDQVLPGNICEYPNYLTAAEYHELAVGSAIHPALIERNFFHVEGESVYDFLFISDKVPRKNAGRVTDGYIKMYQHLLLGGTWIQSLDPFKNWQPMEWGRIKPNFPRIDWHSCKPVKYESPPKTPNRVTYFDVANPIWDKVAKRYLIKRYHSLLTLRLLDQLNPLIFWEWVKQHPEIPVILCEGEKKAACLLSLGFVAIALPGIWNGRVGKQDFDERLHPDLMPLAQPGRKFIILFDYETKAKTRWSVYQATVRTAKAIESAGCECEVALLPGTEKGVDDFVVARGEDANALLTAIINDAKSLFDYQRSYRAKKWGLSKYKPDVTVNIKYLTQALCIPDLEEKCSSVPPLYDISQEQLFTPCVSSTSCGEGEGKQELTDSSSFNAKPSTQNPKKSFRFPEKGLVVLWSDMGTGKTELMRWWRDQNPDARFLNNGHRVNLLKNLAERLRTAMYSDLGYTGLAQAQALSITIDSLHKLNTQSLTYGCIFIDEACQYLTHLLHSNTCKQHRAAILEVLEYIVYNAPLVVIADAHMDDLTVDFFRSMRPLGEVPYIIKNEWRNGERTIYWYEGDNSSALVAQISAALMLGEKVMVASDSKRFIKKLDKSFTIKYEESSSSPSELGSLKGKGDTSTALSNRVKEELTDSSSALSPLPLTPCPARRTSYRIWSVHSDNSGSDENVAFIKDITNAVKNFDALFTSPSLGTGVDISEYHFDLVFGVFHGVSQTATECAQQLYRYRPKVPFHIWVAKRPPFGYKDTNASKIKERLLQTNEMTAFLLRIDRETGKRGAEKDWALEAYCQIMANRHYSLNNLRDDLRSLLTEMGNTFIYVGSDSDPQSLESLKAAAQALDRAHNSAVAKAKNITLSEYRARQSKDYLDPNEIFECEKFRISDSYGIEVTESLVEMDKGGRLIRAIAGLEAILAPPEESFTDPKTGQTYPTPPTIVTQKDRTERDNLPLCIDWGNYSARWLARFNLGLHQILTSLMKGDEVTADDSTLLKMTEIAKNCAAHVKAILGFTIPSDCKPIWLLATMLEQLGLKLTFRKQGKRGQQVKLFSLSKEELEFAMHVIAHRETKRNQKENRTYYATQTPAAYSVNPNQQPVSTPPLDAIGNSHEGGVDTTDKSRGAGEQGSKGTGELRDTEEIFTNSFPSAPLPPCPSALFTDRTTLLHCVEILRSGITKGVDAIKGILKQWTGDLRWETVLELEAIAANELRLVEAAVPEFYTLLNEEVLPMEGAS
;
A
#
# COMPACT_ATOMS: atom_id res chain seq x y z
N MET A 1 -13.69 2.66 22.96
CA MET A 1 -14.63 2.41 24.08
C MET A 1 -13.96 2.94 25.34
N GLN A 2 -14.68 3.46 26.33
CA GLN A 2 -14.06 3.82 27.62
C GLN A 2 -14.95 3.35 28.77
N ASN A 3 -14.54 2.26 29.40
CA ASN A 3 -14.98 1.82 30.73
C ASN A 3 -13.90 0.89 31.33
N ASN A 4 -12.65 1.38 31.35
CA ASN A 4 -11.57 0.73 32.08
C ASN A 4 -11.72 1.02 33.57
N GLN A 5 -12.56 0.23 34.24
CA GLN A 5 -12.58 0.08 35.69
C GLN A 5 -12.55 -1.42 36.03
N CYS A 6 -11.37 -2.01 35.92
CA CYS A 6 -11.05 -3.15 36.79
C CYS A 6 -10.90 -2.60 38.21
N PRO A 7 -11.47 -3.23 39.25
CA PRO A 7 -11.13 -2.91 40.63
C PRO A 7 -9.65 -3.16 40.89
N GLU A 8 -9.00 -2.28 41.66
CA GLU A 8 -7.64 -2.50 42.15
C GLU A 8 -7.62 -3.55 43.26
N GLU A 9 -6.46 -4.17 43.50
CA GLU A 9 -6.27 -5.15 44.56
C GLU A 9 -6.41 -4.50 45.94
N MET A 10 -7.39 -4.95 46.74
CA MET A 10 -7.44 -4.68 48.18
C MET A 10 -7.25 -5.99 48.95
N GLY A 11 -6.26 -6.01 49.84
CA GLY A 11 -5.83 -7.21 50.55
C GLY A 11 -6.64 -7.54 51.80
N VAL A 12 -6.76 -8.85 52.06
CA VAL A 12 -6.87 -9.53 53.36
C VAL A 12 -7.65 -8.81 54.46
N GLY A 13 -8.91 -9.21 54.67
CA GLY A 13 -9.70 -8.89 55.87
C GLY A 13 -11.07 -9.56 55.84
N ASP A 14 -11.27 -10.60 56.66
CA ASP A 14 -12.52 -11.37 56.69
C ASP A 14 -13.71 -10.56 57.22
N GLN A 15 -14.64 -10.17 56.33
CA GLN A 15 -16.08 -10.09 56.63
C GLN A 15 -16.90 -10.56 55.42
N VAL A 16 -17.66 -11.65 55.60
CA VAL A 16 -18.47 -12.27 54.54
C VAL A 16 -19.81 -11.55 54.41
N LEU A 17 -20.10 -11.03 53.22
CA LEU A 17 -21.44 -10.67 52.76
C LEU A 17 -21.85 -11.60 51.59
N PRO A 18 -23.11 -12.06 51.52
CA PRO A 18 -23.52 -13.06 50.53
C PRO A 18 -23.67 -12.46 49.13
N GLY A 19 -22.65 -12.74 48.29
CA GLY A 19 -22.65 -12.74 46.83
C GLY A 19 -23.69 -11.94 46.05
N ASN A 20 -23.29 -10.79 45.53
CA ASN A 20 -23.82 -10.31 44.24
C ASN A 20 -23.37 -11.28 43.14
N ILE A 21 -24.25 -12.19 42.72
CA ILE A 21 -24.02 -13.02 41.54
C ILE A 21 -24.06 -12.11 40.32
N CYS A 22 -22.97 -12.09 39.54
CA CYS A 22 -22.92 -11.35 38.28
C CYS A 22 -23.68 -12.13 37.20
N GLU A 23 -24.99 -11.94 37.11
CA GLU A 23 -25.81 -12.53 36.05
C GLU A 23 -25.42 -11.96 34.68
N TYR A 24 -25.06 -12.84 33.75
CA TYR A 24 -24.83 -12.50 32.35
C TYR A 24 -26.14 -12.66 31.55
N PRO A 25 -26.35 -11.89 30.47
CA PRO A 25 -27.58 -11.99 29.68
C PRO A 25 -27.78 -13.39 29.11
N ASN A 26 -29.05 -13.78 28.94
CA ASN A 26 -29.46 -15.04 28.31
C ASN A 26 -28.82 -16.31 28.92
N TYR A 27 -28.61 -16.30 30.23
CA TYR A 27 -27.99 -17.38 31.01
C TYR A 27 -26.56 -17.77 30.57
N LEU A 28 -25.89 -16.92 29.80
CA LEU A 28 -24.52 -17.18 29.32
C LEU A 28 -23.55 -17.42 30.47
N THR A 29 -22.69 -18.43 30.34
CA THR A 29 -21.58 -18.58 31.29
C THR A 29 -20.58 -17.45 31.16
N ALA A 30 -19.85 -17.14 32.23
CA ALA A 30 -18.77 -16.14 32.20
C ALA A 30 -17.75 -16.42 31.09
N ALA A 31 -17.48 -17.69 30.78
CA ALA A 31 -16.58 -18.11 29.71
C ALA A 31 -17.14 -17.81 28.32
N GLU A 32 -18.42 -18.14 28.05
CA GLU A 32 -19.06 -17.83 26.76
C GLU A 32 -19.19 -16.33 26.54
N TYR A 33 -19.62 -15.58 27.56
CA TYR A 33 -19.74 -14.12 27.46
C TYR A 33 -18.36 -13.48 27.20
N HIS A 34 -17.30 -13.94 27.88
CA HIS A 34 -15.94 -13.47 27.64
C HIS A 34 -15.44 -13.85 26.23
N GLU A 35 -15.71 -15.07 25.73
CA GLU A 35 -15.32 -15.48 24.37
C GLU A 35 -16.02 -14.62 23.30
N LEU A 36 -17.29 -14.24 23.51
CA LEU A 36 -18.03 -13.40 22.57
C LEU A 36 -17.58 -11.93 22.65
N ALA A 37 -17.61 -11.33 23.85
CA ALA A 37 -17.39 -9.90 24.04
C ALA A 37 -15.91 -9.51 23.92
N VAL A 38 -14.99 -10.32 24.45
CA VAL A 38 -13.54 -10.06 24.47
C VAL A 38 -12.83 -10.89 23.41
N GLY A 39 -13.12 -12.20 23.34
CA GLY A 39 -12.46 -13.14 22.42
C GLY A 39 -12.83 -12.98 20.94
N SER A 40 -13.95 -12.32 20.62
CA SER A 40 -14.38 -11.98 19.24
C SER A 40 -14.83 -10.53 19.07
N ALA A 41 -14.58 -9.65 20.05
CA ALA A 41 -14.93 -8.23 20.04
C ALA A 41 -16.41 -7.90 19.72
N ILE A 42 -17.35 -8.77 20.10
CA ILE A 42 -18.78 -8.60 19.81
C ILE A 42 -19.41 -7.61 20.81
N HIS A 43 -20.25 -6.71 20.31
CA HIS A 43 -20.94 -5.70 21.10
C HIS A 43 -21.96 -6.32 22.07
N PRO A 44 -21.99 -5.94 23.37
CA PRO A 44 -22.91 -6.52 24.36
C PRO A 44 -24.37 -6.58 23.94
N ALA A 45 -24.93 -5.48 23.40
CA ALA A 45 -26.32 -5.43 22.93
C ALA A 45 -26.63 -6.30 21.69
N LEU A 46 -25.61 -6.90 21.05
CA LEU A 46 -25.79 -7.93 20.00
C LEU A 46 -25.74 -9.34 20.61
N ILE A 47 -24.93 -9.55 21.65
CA ILE A 47 -24.88 -10.78 22.44
C ILE A 47 -26.25 -11.02 23.09
N GLU A 48 -26.74 -10.01 23.81
CA GLU A 48 -28.01 -9.97 24.54
C GLU A 48 -29.26 -10.27 23.67
N ARG A 49 -29.21 -10.00 22.36
CA ARG A 49 -30.34 -10.25 21.45
C ARG A 49 -30.28 -11.59 20.70
N ASN A 50 -29.12 -12.24 20.63
CA ASN A 50 -28.91 -13.33 19.66
C ASN A 50 -28.20 -14.58 20.20
N PHE A 51 -27.52 -14.49 21.35
CA PHE A 51 -26.71 -15.58 21.90
C PHE A 51 -27.30 -16.02 23.24
N PHE A 52 -27.60 -17.31 23.36
CA PHE A 52 -28.31 -17.88 24.51
C PHE A 52 -27.57 -19.12 24.99
N HIS A 53 -27.43 -19.30 26.31
CA HIS A 53 -26.97 -20.59 26.83
C HIS A 53 -28.12 -21.60 26.81
N VAL A 54 -27.82 -22.81 26.35
CA VAL A 54 -28.77 -23.94 26.38
C VAL A 54 -28.05 -25.20 26.89
N GLU A 55 -28.65 -25.85 27.88
CA GLU A 55 -28.15 -27.09 28.49
C GLU A 55 -29.29 -28.05 28.84
N GLY A 56 -28.96 -29.29 29.21
CA GLY A 56 -29.97 -30.32 29.48
C GLY A 56 -30.83 -30.66 28.25
N GLU A 57 -31.99 -31.27 28.47
CA GLU A 57 -32.81 -31.79 27.36
C GLU A 57 -33.44 -30.71 26.46
N SER A 58 -33.49 -29.45 26.90
CA SER A 58 -34.06 -28.32 26.12
C SER A 58 -33.32 -28.08 24.80
N VAL A 59 -32.04 -28.45 24.72
CA VAL A 59 -31.24 -28.39 23.49
C VAL A 59 -31.86 -29.20 22.35
N TYR A 60 -32.62 -30.25 22.66
CA TYR A 60 -33.30 -31.06 21.65
C TYR A 60 -34.46 -30.35 20.97
N ASP A 61 -35.09 -29.36 21.62
CA ASP A 61 -36.18 -28.58 21.04
C ASP A 61 -35.66 -27.62 19.98
N PHE A 62 -34.52 -26.96 20.24
CA PHE A 62 -33.79 -26.13 19.27
C PHE A 62 -33.20 -26.93 18.10
N LEU A 63 -32.84 -28.20 18.32
CA LEU A 63 -32.11 -28.99 17.34
C LEU A 63 -33.01 -29.88 16.46
N PHE A 64 -34.05 -30.52 17.02
CA PHE A 64 -34.85 -31.55 16.32
C PHE A 64 -36.14 -31.01 15.67
N ILE A 65 -36.09 -29.78 15.18
CA ILE A 65 -37.17 -29.04 14.48
C ILE A 65 -37.67 -29.68 13.16
N SER A 66 -37.02 -30.74 12.67
CA SER A 66 -37.37 -31.37 11.39
C SER A 66 -38.12 -32.69 11.58
N ASP A 67 -39.31 -32.80 10.99
CA ASP A 67 -40.11 -34.05 10.93
C ASP A 67 -39.35 -35.21 10.26
N LYS A 68 -38.29 -34.91 9.51
CA LYS A 68 -37.42 -35.89 8.85
C LYS A 68 -36.38 -36.51 9.80
N VAL A 69 -36.29 -36.06 11.05
CA VAL A 69 -35.52 -36.72 12.11
C VAL A 69 -36.24 -38.01 12.52
N PRO A 70 -35.61 -39.20 12.47
CA PRO A 70 -36.29 -40.45 12.79
C PRO A 70 -36.77 -40.50 14.25
N ARG A 71 -38.07 -40.73 14.44
CA ARG A 71 -38.77 -40.83 15.72
C ARG A 71 -39.38 -42.23 15.91
N LYS A 72 -39.57 -42.63 17.16
CA LYS A 72 -40.30 -43.83 17.58
C LYS A 72 -41.81 -43.57 17.54
N ASN A 73 -42.64 -44.62 17.57
CA ASN A 73 -44.11 -44.52 17.55
C ASN A 73 -44.70 -43.59 18.63
N ALA A 74 -43.99 -43.39 19.75
CA ALA A 74 -44.36 -42.46 20.83
C ALA A 74 -43.77 -41.03 20.65
N GLY A 75 -43.51 -40.59 19.42
CA GLY A 75 -43.03 -39.23 19.09
C GLY A 75 -41.56 -38.90 19.44
N ARG A 76 -40.98 -39.60 20.43
CA ARG A 76 -39.58 -39.43 20.86
C ARG A 76 -38.60 -39.75 19.73
N VAL A 77 -37.57 -38.91 19.57
CA VAL A 77 -36.46 -39.14 18.63
C VAL A 77 -35.73 -40.46 18.91
N THR A 78 -35.21 -41.10 17.86
CA THR A 78 -34.51 -42.39 17.96
C THR A 78 -33.21 -42.30 18.77
N ASP A 79 -32.89 -43.37 19.51
CA ASP A 79 -31.79 -43.40 20.47
C ASP A 79 -30.41 -43.13 19.82
N GLY A 80 -30.25 -43.46 18.53
CA GLY A 80 -29.04 -43.15 17.77
C GLY A 80 -28.80 -41.64 17.57
N TYR A 81 -29.87 -40.87 17.32
CA TYR A 81 -29.77 -39.40 17.25
C TYR A 81 -29.55 -38.79 18.62
N ILE A 82 -30.28 -39.26 19.64
CA ILE A 82 -30.09 -38.84 21.04
C ILE A 82 -28.63 -39.08 21.45
N LYS A 83 -28.08 -40.28 21.25
CA LYS A 83 -26.69 -40.61 21.59
C LYS A 83 -25.65 -39.79 20.81
N MET A 84 -25.91 -39.45 19.55
CA MET A 84 -25.02 -38.62 18.74
C MET A 84 -24.93 -37.17 19.27
N TYR A 85 -26.06 -36.61 19.70
CA TYR A 85 -26.17 -35.24 20.22
C TYR A 85 -26.13 -35.13 21.75
N GLN A 86 -25.97 -36.24 22.47
CA GLN A 86 -25.89 -36.29 23.94
C GLN A 86 -24.79 -35.39 24.52
N HIS A 87 -23.73 -35.13 23.75
CA HIS A 87 -22.64 -34.23 24.12
C HIS A 87 -23.09 -32.77 24.34
N LEU A 88 -24.21 -32.36 23.73
CA LEU A 88 -24.78 -31.01 23.86
C LEU A 88 -25.53 -30.80 25.19
N LEU A 89 -25.90 -31.88 25.89
CA LEU A 89 -26.55 -31.77 27.21
C LEU A 89 -25.64 -31.10 28.25
N LEU A 90 -24.32 -31.09 28.00
CA LEU A 90 -23.28 -30.44 28.81
C LEU A 90 -23.12 -28.93 28.52
N GLY A 91 -24.12 -28.33 27.86
CA GLY A 91 -24.17 -26.90 27.58
C GLY A 91 -23.54 -26.48 26.25
N GLY A 92 -24.06 -25.39 25.72
CA GLY A 92 -23.48 -24.66 24.59
C GLY A 92 -24.25 -23.40 24.26
N THR A 93 -23.66 -22.57 23.42
CA THR A 93 -24.25 -21.29 23.00
C THR A 93 -25.14 -21.51 21.78
N TRP A 94 -26.46 -21.38 21.92
CA TRP A 94 -27.37 -21.23 20.80
C TRP A 94 -27.22 -19.85 20.16
N ILE A 95 -27.22 -19.82 18.84
CA ILE A 95 -27.14 -18.59 18.04
C ILE A 95 -28.43 -18.47 17.23
N GLN A 96 -29.24 -17.49 17.63
CA GLN A 96 -30.53 -17.19 17.03
C GLN A 96 -30.36 -16.41 15.71
N SER A 97 -31.28 -16.65 14.77
CA SER A 97 -31.34 -15.99 13.46
C SER A 97 -32.77 -15.50 13.16
N LEU A 98 -32.91 -14.59 12.19
CA LEU A 98 -34.16 -14.00 11.71
C LEU A 98 -34.53 -14.50 10.30
N ASP A 99 -35.80 -14.82 10.04
CA ASP A 99 -36.22 -15.34 8.72
C ASP A 99 -36.55 -14.21 7.71
N PRO A 100 -35.78 -14.07 6.61
CA PRO A 100 -36.02 -13.02 5.61
C PRO A 100 -37.34 -13.18 4.84
N PHE A 101 -38.04 -14.32 4.99
CA PHE A 101 -39.35 -14.57 4.39
C PHE A 101 -40.53 -14.49 5.38
N LYS A 102 -40.28 -14.32 6.68
CA LYS A 102 -41.30 -14.24 7.74
C LYS A 102 -41.22 -12.89 8.48
N ASN A 103 -41.17 -11.80 7.72
CA ASN A 103 -40.99 -10.42 8.21
C ASN A 103 -39.84 -10.27 9.23
N TRP A 104 -38.73 -10.98 9.01
CA TRP A 104 -37.56 -11.04 9.90
C TRP A 104 -37.89 -11.39 11.37
N GLN A 105 -38.96 -12.13 11.62
CA GLN A 105 -39.17 -12.78 12.92
C GLN A 105 -38.09 -13.85 13.19
N PRO A 106 -37.79 -14.19 14.46
CA PRO A 106 -36.90 -15.29 14.79
C PRO A 106 -37.28 -16.60 14.06
N MET A 107 -36.32 -17.20 13.36
CA MET A 107 -36.50 -18.52 12.75
C MET A 107 -36.29 -19.65 13.78
N GLU A 108 -37.03 -20.74 13.61
CA GLU A 108 -36.82 -21.99 14.36
C GLU A 108 -35.44 -22.61 14.08
N TRP A 109 -34.83 -22.27 12.94
CA TRP A 109 -33.47 -22.66 12.61
C TRP A 109 -32.45 -21.70 13.24
N GLY A 110 -31.40 -22.27 13.81
CA GLY A 110 -30.21 -21.57 14.29
C GLY A 110 -29.05 -22.57 14.32
N ARG A 111 -28.01 -22.26 15.09
CA ARG A 111 -26.88 -23.19 15.29
C ARG A 111 -26.43 -23.15 16.74
N ILE A 112 -25.99 -24.29 17.26
CA ILE A 112 -25.37 -24.39 18.58
C ILE A 112 -23.86 -24.52 18.46
N LYS A 113 -23.12 -23.73 19.24
CA LYS A 113 -21.69 -23.90 19.51
C LYS A 113 -21.53 -24.72 20.79
N PRO A 114 -21.12 -26.00 20.74
CA PRO A 114 -21.01 -26.83 21.94
C PRO A 114 -19.87 -26.36 22.84
N ASN A 115 -20.05 -26.44 24.16
CA ASN A 115 -18.93 -26.29 25.11
C ASN A 115 -17.97 -27.50 25.03
N PHE A 116 -18.52 -28.69 24.74
CA PHE A 116 -17.79 -29.95 24.61
C PHE A 116 -18.00 -30.57 23.21
N PRO A 117 -17.40 -30.02 22.14
CA PRO A 117 -17.69 -30.43 20.76
C PRO A 117 -17.24 -31.87 20.48
N ARG A 118 -18.17 -32.71 19.98
CA ARG A 118 -17.84 -34.08 19.55
C ARG A 118 -16.79 -34.09 18.43
N ILE A 119 -16.01 -35.16 18.36
CA ILE A 119 -15.16 -35.43 17.19
C ILE A 119 -16.00 -36.01 16.06
N ASP A 120 -15.91 -35.43 14.87
CA ASP A 120 -16.40 -36.05 13.64
C ASP A 120 -15.47 -37.19 13.22
N TRP A 121 -16.02 -38.40 13.04
CA TRP A 121 -15.23 -39.60 12.81
C TRP A 121 -14.57 -39.66 11.43
N HIS A 122 -15.17 -39.00 10.42
CA HIS A 122 -14.63 -38.99 9.05
C HIS A 122 -13.42 -38.05 8.90
N SER A 123 -13.43 -36.91 9.60
CA SER A 123 -12.39 -35.88 9.49
C SER A 123 -11.45 -35.79 10.68
N CYS A 124 -11.72 -36.54 11.76
CA CYS A 124 -11.01 -36.55 13.04
C CYS A 124 -10.82 -35.15 13.64
N LYS A 125 -11.86 -34.31 13.57
CA LYS A 125 -11.88 -32.92 14.05
C LYS A 125 -13.06 -32.64 14.98
N PRO A 126 -12.92 -31.73 15.95
CA PRO A 126 -14.06 -31.26 16.74
C PRO A 126 -15.08 -30.50 15.85
N VAL A 127 -16.35 -30.86 15.99
CA VAL A 127 -17.46 -30.17 15.33
C VAL A 127 -17.75 -28.88 16.08
N LYS A 128 -17.18 -27.76 15.61
CA LYS A 128 -17.26 -26.45 16.29
C LYS A 128 -18.68 -25.88 16.40
N TYR A 129 -19.56 -26.22 15.47
CA TYR A 129 -20.94 -25.75 15.40
C TYR A 129 -21.82 -26.86 14.81
N GLU A 130 -22.95 -27.15 15.43
CA GLU A 130 -23.96 -28.09 14.93
C GLU A 130 -25.14 -27.32 14.33
N SER A 131 -25.65 -27.78 13.20
CA SER A 131 -26.90 -27.32 12.59
C SER A 131 -28.03 -28.35 12.86
N PRO A 132 -29.30 -27.93 12.94
CA PRO A 132 -30.46 -28.83 12.99
C PRO A 132 -30.41 -29.94 11.93
N PRO A 133 -30.34 -31.23 12.31
CA PRO A 133 -30.21 -32.33 11.37
C PRO A 133 -31.47 -32.48 10.50
N LYS A 134 -31.26 -32.89 9.25
CA LYS A 134 -32.29 -33.08 8.22
C LYS A 134 -33.01 -31.79 7.78
N THR A 135 -32.58 -30.64 8.25
CA THR A 135 -32.90 -29.31 7.70
C THR A 135 -31.78 -28.85 6.76
N PRO A 136 -32.06 -28.15 5.65
CA PRO A 136 -31.03 -27.40 4.92
C PRO A 136 -30.35 -26.36 5.83
N ASN A 137 -29.07 -26.06 5.61
CA ASN A 137 -28.46 -24.87 6.23
C ASN A 137 -29.16 -23.61 5.69
N ARG A 138 -29.57 -22.71 6.59
CA ARG A 138 -29.95 -21.31 6.25
C ARG A 138 -28.71 -20.42 6.32
N VAL A 139 -28.88 -19.11 6.10
CA VAL A 139 -27.88 -18.09 6.52
C VAL A 139 -28.31 -17.43 7.84
N THR A 140 -27.36 -16.86 8.57
CA THR A 140 -27.62 -16.23 9.87
C THR A 140 -27.78 -14.71 9.72
N TYR A 141 -28.99 -14.22 10.04
CA TYR A 141 -29.34 -12.81 10.16
C TYR A 141 -29.58 -12.48 11.64
N PHE A 142 -28.82 -11.55 12.21
CA PHE A 142 -28.95 -11.15 13.62
C PHE A 142 -30.03 -10.08 13.83
N ASP A 143 -30.68 -10.08 15.00
CA ASP A 143 -31.37 -8.90 15.52
C ASP A 143 -30.33 -7.85 15.94
N VAL A 144 -30.32 -6.71 15.25
CA VAL A 144 -29.33 -5.64 15.41
C VAL A 144 -29.91 -4.51 16.26
N ALA A 145 -29.39 -4.36 17.49
CA ALA A 145 -29.76 -3.30 18.41
C ALA A 145 -29.55 -1.89 17.83
N ASN A 146 -30.39 -0.93 18.22
CA ASN A 146 -30.33 0.47 17.77
C ASN A 146 -28.91 1.10 17.81
N PRO A 147 -28.12 0.99 18.90
CA PRO A 147 -26.75 1.54 18.96
C PRO A 147 -25.75 0.95 17.96
N ILE A 148 -26.11 -0.14 17.29
CA ILE A 148 -25.32 -0.77 16.22
C ILE A 148 -25.86 -0.32 14.86
N TRP A 149 -27.18 -0.30 14.69
CA TRP A 149 -27.84 0.29 13.52
C TRP A 149 -27.40 1.76 13.31
N ASP A 150 -27.29 2.57 14.37
CA ASP A 150 -26.79 3.94 14.30
C ASP A 150 -25.33 4.04 13.82
N LYS A 151 -24.47 3.05 14.14
CA LYS A 151 -23.11 2.96 13.59
C LYS A 151 -23.13 2.64 12.10
N VAL A 152 -24.02 1.75 11.66
CA VAL A 152 -24.21 1.40 10.24
C VAL A 152 -24.70 2.62 9.47
N ALA A 153 -25.78 3.26 9.91
CA ALA A 153 -26.32 4.47 9.30
C ALA A 153 -25.27 5.58 9.20
N LYS A 154 -24.52 5.84 10.29
CA LYS A 154 -23.43 6.82 10.30
C LYS A 154 -22.26 6.43 9.38
N ARG A 155 -21.89 5.15 9.27
CA ARG A 155 -20.82 4.69 8.36
C ARG A 155 -21.15 4.97 6.89
N TYR A 156 -22.39 4.75 6.49
CA TYR A 156 -22.84 4.89 5.11
C TYR A 156 -23.53 6.24 4.82
N LEU A 157 -23.43 7.19 5.76
CA LEU A 157 -23.96 8.57 5.68
C LEU A 157 -25.48 8.67 5.47
N ILE A 158 -26.23 7.63 5.85
CA ILE A 158 -27.69 7.59 5.77
C ILE A 158 -28.27 8.18 7.07
N LYS A 159 -29.21 9.12 6.95
CA LYS A 159 -29.89 9.73 8.11
C LYS A 159 -30.86 8.74 8.75
N ARG A 160 -30.79 8.60 10.08
CA ARG A 160 -31.90 8.11 10.91
C ARG A 160 -32.44 9.28 11.74
N TYR A 161 -33.75 9.46 11.73
CA TYR A 161 -34.43 10.45 12.56
C TYR A 161 -34.91 9.79 13.86
N HIS A 162 -34.56 10.38 15.00
CA HIS A 162 -34.83 9.86 16.35
C HIS A 162 -35.75 10.80 17.16
N SER A 163 -36.52 11.68 16.51
CA SER A 163 -37.49 12.52 17.20
C SER A 163 -38.64 11.67 17.77
N LEU A 164 -39.24 12.14 18.86
CA LEU A 164 -40.37 11.43 19.48
C LEU A 164 -41.60 11.43 18.56
N LEU A 165 -41.76 12.41 17.67
CA LEU A 165 -42.75 12.36 16.61
C LEU A 165 -42.43 11.30 15.54
N THR A 166 -41.21 11.26 14.97
CA THR A 166 -40.89 10.30 13.90
C THR A 166 -40.93 8.85 14.39
N LEU A 167 -40.53 8.58 15.65
CA LEU A 167 -40.68 7.26 16.26
C LEU A 167 -42.17 6.87 16.41
N ARG A 168 -43.02 7.78 16.90
CA ARG A 168 -44.48 7.54 17.00
C ARG A 168 -45.15 7.31 15.64
N LEU A 169 -44.71 7.99 14.58
CA LEU A 169 -45.21 7.80 13.22
C LEU A 169 -44.75 6.47 12.60
N LEU A 170 -43.50 6.05 12.86
CA LEU A 170 -43.00 4.73 12.48
C LEU A 170 -43.79 3.60 13.17
N ASP A 171 -44.02 3.71 14.48
CA ASP A 171 -44.82 2.75 15.26
C ASP A 171 -46.28 2.66 14.78
N GLN A 172 -46.84 3.74 14.21
CA GLN A 172 -48.22 3.73 13.67
C GLN A 172 -48.32 3.23 12.21
N LEU A 173 -47.28 3.36 11.39
CA LEU A 173 -47.36 3.07 9.94
C LEU A 173 -46.68 1.76 9.52
N ASN A 174 -45.59 1.37 10.19
CA ASN A 174 -44.95 0.05 10.26
C ASN A 174 -43.52 0.28 10.79
N PRO A 175 -43.15 -0.22 11.98
CA PRO A 175 -41.81 -0.01 12.54
C PRO A 175 -40.78 -0.82 11.76
N LEU A 176 -40.12 -0.19 10.79
CA LEU A 176 -39.05 -0.80 10.00
C LEU A 176 -37.97 -1.36 10.93
N ILE A 177 -37.61 -2.62 10.71
CA ILE A 177 -36.53 -3.31 11.41
C ILE A 177 -35.25 -3.33 10.57
N PHE A 178 -34.10 -3.51 11.22
CA PHE A 178 -32.78 -3.26 10.64
C PHE A 178 -32.58 -3.83 9.22
N TRP A 179 -32.93 -5.09 8.98
CA TRP A 179 -32.74 -5.74 7.69
C TRP A 179 -33.70 -5.26 6.60
N GLU A 180 -34.88 -4.78 6.98
CA GLU A 180 -35.85 -4.17 6.06
C GLU A 180 -35.41 -2.76 5.65
N TRP A 181 -34.84 -1.99 6.58
CA TRP A 181 -34.14 -0.74 6.26
C TRP A 181 -32.90 -1.00 5.39
N VAL A 182 -32.07 -2.00 5.70
CA VAL A 182 -30.96 -2.40 4.82
C VAL A 182 -31.47 -2.77 3.42
N LYS A 183 -32.63 -3.43 3.30
CA LYS A 183 -33.28 -3.76 2.02
C LYS A 183 -33.76 -2.52 1.25
N GLN A 184 -34.16 -1.45 1.93
CA GLN A 184 -34.53 -0.17 1.29
C GLN A 184 -33.32 0.63 0.79
N HIS A 185 -32.13 0.40 1.36
CA HIS A 185 -30.89 1.10 1.03
C HIS A 185 -29.88 0.21 0.25
N PRO A 186 -29.99 0.08 -1.09
CA PRO A 186 -29.06 -0.68 -1.94
C PRO A 186 -27.64 -0.11 -2.00
N GLU A 187 -27.44 1.14 -1.61
CA GLU A 187 -26.13 1.77 -1.45
C GLU A 187 -25.29 1.16 -0.31
N ILE A 188 -25.93 0.40 0.62
CA ILE A 188 -25.22 -0.28 1.71
C ILE A 188 -24.61 -1.60 1.20
N PRO A 189 -23.27 -1.75 1.21
CA PRO A 189 -22.61 -2.99 0.83
C PRO A 189 -22.79 -4.07 1.90
N VAL A 190 -23.06 -5.30 1.45
CA VAL A 190 -23.33 -6.46 2.32
C VAL A 190 -22.12 -7.40 2.35
N ILE A 191 -21.53 -7.61 3.53
CA ILE A 191 -20.38 -8.49 3.69
C ILE A 191 -20.85 -9.94 3.95
N LEU A 192 -20.31 -10.91 3.20
CA LEU A 192 -20.51 -12.34 3.45
C LEU A 192 -19.26 -12.94 4.08
N CYS A 193 -19.40 -13.55 5.25
CA CYS A 193 -18.28 -14.16 5.98
C CYS A 193 -18.60 -15.56 6.52
N GLU A 194 -17.58 -16.35 6.81
CA GLU A 194 -17.73 -17.70 7.36
C GLU A 194 -17.89 -17.68 8.87
N GLY A 195 -19.06 -18.06 9.36
CA GLY A 195 -19.35 -18.22 10.78
C GLY A 195 -19.88 -16.97 11.50
N GLU A 196 -20.63 -17.23 12.56
CA GLU A 196 -21.58 -16.32 13.17
C GLU A 196 -20.89 -15.21 13.98
N LYS A 197 -19.87 -15.56 14.78
CA LYS A 197 -19.05 -14.58 15.52
C LYS A 197 -18.41 -13.53 14.62
N LYS A 198 -18.11 -13.87 13.36
CA LYS A 198 -17.43 -12.98 12.40
C LYS A 198 -18.38 -11.91 11.88
N ALA A 199 -19.60 -12.29 11.52
CA ALA A 199 -20.64 -11.32 11.16
C ALA A 199 -21.05 -10.45 12.37
N ALA A 200 -21.12 -11.04 13.57
CA ALA A 200 -21.40 -10.31 14.80
C ALA A 200 -20.31 -9.26 15.12
N CYS A 201 -19.03 -9.60 14.93
CA CYS A 201 -17.90 -8.67 15.05
C CYS A 201 -17.96 -7.55 14.00
N LEU A 202 -18.25 -7.87 12.73
CA LEU A 202 -18.40 -6.89 11.66
C LEU A 202 -19.55 -5.89 11.92
N LEU A 203 -20.72 -6.40 12.32
CA LEU A 203 -21.86 -5.57 12.74
C LEU A 203 -21.50 -4.69 13.92
N SER A 204 -20.77 -5.20 14.91
CA SER A 204 -20.32 -4.43 16.10
C SER A 204 -19.48 -3.19 15.76
N LEU A 205 -18.75 -3.24 14.64
CA LEU A 205 -17.98 -2.15 14.04
C LEU A 205 -18.78 -1.31 13.01
N GLY A 206 -20.07 -1.60 12.80
CA GLY A 206 -20.95 -0.87 11.90
C GLY A 206 -20.86 -1.27 10.43
N PHE A 207 -20.37 -2.46 10.10
CA PHE A 207 -20.47 -3.03 8.74
C PHE A 207 -21.66 -3.99 8.66
N VAL A 208 -22.46 -3.92 7.60
CA VAL A 208 -23.54 -4.90 7.40
C VAL A 208 -22.93 -6.23 6.99
N ALA A 209 -23.16 -7.29 7.78
CA ALA A 209 -22.59 -8.60 7.54
C ALA A 209 -23.60 -9.73 7.80
N ILE A 210 -23.57 -10.74 6.93
CA ILE A 210 -24.38 -11.96 7.02
C ILE A 210 -23.41 -13.13 7.22
N ALA A 211 -23.73 -14.01 8.16
CA ALA A 211 -22.92 -15.20 8.41
C ALA A 211 -23.40 -16.39 7.59
N LEU A 212 -22.45 -16.99 6.86
CA LEU A 212 -22.64 -18.26 6.17
C LEU A 212 -22.15 -19.40 7.08
N PRO A 213 -22.90 -20.51 7.25
CA PRO A 213 -22.49 -21.62 8.11
C PRO A 213 -21.17 -22.32 7.73
N GLY A 214 -20.72 -22.09 6.49
CA GLY A 214 -19.42 -22.45 5.93
C GLY A 214 -19.26 -21.79 4.55
N ILE A 215 -18.03 -21.69 4.03
CA ILE A 215 -17.73 -21.03 2.73
C ILE A 215 -18.60 -21.50 1.53
N TRP A 216 -19.10 -22.73 1.56
CA TRP A 216 -19.92 -23.31 0.48
C TRP A 216 -21.40 -22.91 0.54
N ASN A 217 -21.87 -22.30 1.65
CA ASN A 217 -23.30 -21.99 1.87
C ASN A 217 -23.78 -20.65 1.31
N GLY A 218 -22.96 -19.91 0.56
CA GLY A 218 -23.40 -18.70 -0.16
C GLY A 218 -24.33 -18.95 -1.34
N ARG A 219 -24.61 -20.22 -1.67
CA ARG A 219 -25.33 -20.67 -2.88
C ARG A 219 -25.92 -22.07 -2.70
N VAL A 220 -26.83 -22.45 -3.59
CA VAL A 220 -27.51 -23.76 -3.63
C VAL A 220 -27.56 -24.31 -5.05
N GLY A 221 -27.87 -25.61 -5.20
CA GLY A 221 -27.92 -26.30 -6.50
C GLY A 221 -26.67 -27.12 -6.79
N LYS A 222 -26.68 -27.81 -7.94
CA LYS A 222 -25.54 -28.56 -8.47
C LYS A 222 -24.67 -27.66 -9.36
N GLN A 223 -23.35 -27.81 -9.23
CA GLN A 223 -22.37 -27.16 -10.09
C GLN A 223 -22.72 -27.38 -11.57
N ASP A 224 -22.59 -26.33 -12.38
CA ASP A 224 -22.78 -26.34 -13.84
C ASP A 224 -24.19 -26.76 -14.34
N PHE A 225 -25.17 -26.93 -13.43
CA PHE A 225 -26.58 -27.26 -13.78
C PHE A 225 -27.58 -26.23 -13.23
N ASP A 226 -27.66 -26.06 -11.90
CA ASP A 226 -28.66 -25.19 -11.24
C ASP A 226 -28.07 -24.35 -10.09
N GLU A 227 -26.75 -24.20 -10.03
CA GLU A 227 -26.06 -23.39 -9.02
C GLU A 227 -26.51 -21.92 -9.08
N ARG A 228 -27.15 -21.46 -8.01
CA ARG A 228 -27.75 -20.12 -7.85
C ARG A 228 -27.51 -19.57 -6.45
N LEU A 229 -27.64 -18.26 -6.27
CA LEU A 229 -27.44 -17.59 -4.98
C LEU A 229 -28.33 -18.22 -3.89
N HIS A 230 -27.86 -18.24 -2.64
CA HIS A 230 -28.63 -18.86 -1.55
C HIS A 230 -30.00 -18.17 -1.41
N PRO A 231 -31.12 -18.91 -1.30
CA PRO A 231 -32.45 -18.30 -1.28
C PRO A 231 -32.59 -17.20 -0.24
N ASP A 232 -32.07 -17.40 0.97
CA ASP A 232 -32.09 -16.41 2.05
C ASP A 232 -31.33 -15.10 1.75
N LEU A 233 -30.43 -15.08 0.77
CA LEU A 233 -29.71 -13.87 0.33
C LEU A 233 -30.49 -13.09 -0.75
N MET A 234 -31.41 -13.75 -1.47
CA MET A 234 -32.19 -13.12 -2.54
C MET A 234 -33.00 -11.90 -2.09
N PRO A 235 -33.60 -11.85 -0.89
CA PRO A 235 -34.31 -10.66 -0.39
C PRO A 235 -33.47 -9.38 -0.27
N LEU A 236 -32.14 -9.49 -0.30
CA LEU A 236 -31.19 -8.37 -0.36
C LEU A 236 -30.44 -8.26 -1.70
N ALA A 237 -30.55 -9.26 -2.58
CA ALA A 237 -29.88 -9.29 -3.88
C ALA A 237 -30.61 -8.42 -4.93
N GLN A 238 -30.48 -7.10 -4.77
CA GLN A 238 -31.05 -6.09 -5.68
C GLN A 238 -30.04 -5.68 -6.76
N PRO A 239 -30.48 -5.37 -8.00
CA PRO A 239 -29.61 -4.90 -9.06
C PRO A 239 -28.71 -3.74 -8.63
N GLY A 240 -27.41 -3.84 -8.89
CA GLY A 240 -26.41 -2.84 -8.52
C GLY A 240 -25.99 -2.82 -7.04
N ARG A 241 -26.65 -3.57 -6.13
CA ARG A 241 -26.17 -3.67 -4.74
C ARG A 241 -24.81 -4.37 -4.70
N LYS A 242 -23.90 -3.84 -3.88
CA LYS A 242 -22.56 -4.41 -3.65
C LYS A 242 -22.56 -5.48 -2.58
N PHE A 243 -22.01 -6.65 -2.91
CA PHE A 243 -21.64 -7.67 -1.93
C PHE A 243 -20.11 -7.78 -1.84
N ILE A 244 -19.60 -8.07 -0.65
CA ILE A 244 -18.17 -8.22 -0.38
C ILE A 244 -17.92 -9.55 0.32
N ILE A 245 -17.20 -10.48 -0.32
CA ILE A 245 -16.84 -11.76 0.31
C ILE A 245 -15.59 -11.57 1.16
N LEU A 246 -15.67 -11.93 2.45
CA LEU A 246 -14.58 -11.88 3.42
C LEU A 246 -14.50 -13.21 4.18
N PHE A 247 -13.73 -14.16 3.62
CA PHE A 247 -13.46 -15.46 4.22
C PHE A 247 -12.08 -15.51 4.90
N ASP A 248 -11.88 -16.52 5.75
CA ASP A 248 -10.71 -16.64 6.62
C ASP A 248 -9.39 -16.74 5.86
N TYR A 249 -8.33 -16.19 6.45
CA TYR A 249 -6.97 -16.33 5.95
C TYR A 249 -6.46 -17.77 6.12
N GLU A 250 -5.99 -18.37 5.02
CA GLU A 250 -5.57 -19.78 5.02
C GLU A 250 -4.29 -20.02 4.18
N THR A 251 -3.28 -20.56 4.86
CA THR A 251 -1.98 -20.88 4.28
C THR A 251 -1.97 -22.25 3.59
N LYS A 252 -2.78 -23.22 4.05
CA LYS A 252 -2.77 -24.60 3.56
C LYS A 252 -3.38 -24.70 2.16
N ALA A 253 -2.57 -25.04 1.17
CA ALA A 253 -2.94 -25.02 -0.26
C ALA A 253 -4.27 -25.74 -0.60
N LYS A 254 -4.53 -26.93 -0.02
CA LYS A 254 -5.79 -27.67 -0.25
C LYS A 254 -7.02 -26.91 0.24
N THR A 255 -6.95 -26.32 1.44
CA THR A 255 -8.06 -25.52 1.98
C THR A 255 -8.16 -24.19 1.24
N ARG A 256 -7.04 -23.52 0.92
CA ARG A 256 -7.00 -22.25 0.17
C ARG A 256 -7.63 -22.38 -1.21
N TRP A 257 -7.45 -23.52 -1.88
CA TRP A 257 -8.16 -23.84 -3.13
C TRP A 257 -9.67 -24.03 -2.93
N SER A 258 -10.08 -24.66 -1.82
CA SER A 258 -11.50 -24.77 -1.43
C SER A 258 -12.14 -23.40 -1.19
N VAL A 259 -11.45 -22.52 -0.45
CA VAL A 259 -11.85 -21.12 -0.22
C VAL A 259 -11.96 -20.37 -1.56
N TYR A 260 -10.94 -20.45 -2.41
CA TYR A 260 -10.95 -19.82 -3.74
C TYR A 260 -12.13 -20.28 -4.62
N GLN A 261 -12.34 -21.59 -4.73
CA GLN A 261 -13.46 -22.16 -5.50
C GLN A 261 -14.82 -21.75 -4.93
N ALA A 262 -14.95 -21.70 -3.59
CA ALA A 262 -16.15 -21.25 -2.93
C ALA A 262 -16.42 -19.75 -3.16
N THR A 263 -15.41 -18.89 -2.98
CA THR A 263 -15.49 -17.45 -3.25
C THR A 263 -15.89 -17.17 -4.70
N VAL A 264 -15.20 -17.78 -5.68
CA VAL A 264 -15.47 -17.53 -7.11
C VAL A 264 -16.89 -17.95 -7.51
N ARG A 265 -17.39 -19.08 -7.00
CA ARG A 265 -18.73 -19.57 -7.34
C ARG A 265 -19.84 -18.80 -6.62
N THR A 266 -19.62 -18.36 -5.37
CA THR A 266 -20.54 -17.44 -4.69
C THR A 266 -20.57 -16.08 -5.39
N ALA A 267 -19.40 -15.53 -5.79
CA ALA A 267 -19.31 -14.27 -6.52
C ALA A 267 -20.06 -14.31 -7.86
N LYS A 268 -19.86 -15.37 -8.67
CA LYS A 268 -20.64 -15.57 -9.90
C LYS A 268 -22.15 -15.68 -9.68
N ALA A 269 -22.57 -16.30 -8.57
CA ALA A 269 -23.99 -16.40 -8.22
C ALA A 269 -24.60 -15.04 -7.79
N ILE A 270 -23.78 -14.16 -7.19
CA ILE A 270 -24.13 -12.76 -6.89
C ILE A 270 -24.23 -11.94 -8.19
N GLU A 271 -23.23 -12.04 -9.07
CA GLU A 271 -23.21 -11.37 -10.38
C GLU A 271 -24.40 -11.79 -11.26
N SER A 272 -24.76 -13.08 -11.25
CA SER A 272 -25.93 -13.62 -11.97
C SER A 272 -27.27 -13.17 -11.38
N ALA A 273 -27.29 -12.63 -10.15
CA ALA A 273 -28.44 -11.97 -9.55
C ALA A 273 -28.46 -10.44 -9.81
N GLY A 274 -27.57 -9.92 -10.68
CA GLY A 274 -27.48 -8.50 -11.03
C GLY A 274 -26.77 -7.63 -10.00
N CYS A 275 -26.14 -8.23 -8.99
CA CYS A 275 -25.41 -7.52 -7.93
C CYS A 275 -23.91 -7.38 -8.28
N GLU A 276 -23.24 -6.37 -7.73
CA GLU A 276 -21.77 -6.28 -7.80
C GLU A 276 -21.13 -7.21 -6.76
N CYS A 277 -19.98 -7.83 -7.08
CA CYS A 277 -19.21 -8.63 -6.13
C CYS A 277 -17.74 -8.23 -6.04
N GLU A 278 -17.29 -7.90 -4.83
CA GLU A 278 -15.87 -7.73 -4.50
C GLU A 278 -15.41 -8.80 -3.47
N VAL A 279 -14.09 -8.97 -3.35
CA VAL A 279 -13.44 -9.91 -2.43
C VAL A 279 -12.42 -9.18 -1.58
N ALA A 280 -12.66 -9.12 -0.26
CA ALA A 280 -11.74 -8.56 0.72
C ALA A 280 -10.81 -9.66 1.28
N LEU A 281 -9.55 -9.30 1.57
CA LEU A 281 -8.51 -10.26 1.99
C LEU A 281 -7.79 -9.77 3.24
N LEU A 282 -7.73 -10.61 4.29
CA LEU A 282 -7.02 -10.29 5.52
C LEU A 282 -5.49 -10.33 5.31
N PRO A 283 -4.71 -9.34 5.80
CA PRO A 283 -3.29 -9.17 5.47
C PRO A 283 -2.34 -9.69 6.56
N GLY A 284 -2.58 -10.89 7.10
CA GLY A 284 -1.85 -11.40 8.25
C GLY A 284 -2.16 -12.84 8.62
N THR A 285 -1.56 -13.31 9.71
CA THR A 285 -1.74 -14.69 10.22
C THR A 285 -2.98 -14.86 11.08
N GLU A 286 -3.61 -13.75 11.46
CA GLU A 286 -4.93 -13.69 12.10
C GLU A 286 -5.98 -14.26 11.13
N LYS A 287 -6.64 -15.37 11.50
CA LYS A 287 -7.43 -16.18 10.54
C LYS A 287 -8.81 -15.61 10.31
N GLY A 288 -9.57 -15.44 11.39
CA GLY A 288 -10.86 -14.78 11.37
C GLY A 288 -10.73 -13.27 11.34
N VAL A 289 -11.75 -12.58 10.82
CA VAL A 289 -11.86 -11.13 10.98
C VAL A 289 -12.08 -10.75 12.45
N ASP A 290 -12.67 -11.63 13.27
CA ASP A 290 -12.77 -11.47 14.72
C ASP A 290 -11.41 -11.62 15.41
N ASP A 291 -10.61 -12.65 15.07
CA ASP A 291 -9.20 -12.74 15.51
C ASP A 291 -8.42 -11.46 15.15
N PHE A 292 -8.60 -10.97 13.92
CA PHE A 292 -7.93 -9.76 13.42
C PHE A 292 -8.36 -8.50 14.19
N VAL A 293 -9.65 -8.34 14.49
CA VAL A 293 -10.13 -7.17 15.24
C VAL A 293 -9.58 -7.17 16.67
N VAL A 294 -9.62 -8.31 17.36
CA VAL A 294 -9.05 -8.45 18.71
C VAL A 294 -7.54 -8.17 18.71
N ALA A 295 -6.80 -8.69 17.73
CA ALA A 295 -5.35 -8.50 17.60
C ALA A 295 -4.90 -7.08 17.18
N ARG A 296 -5.84 -6.15 16.91
CA ARG A 296 -5.57 -4.77 16.47
C ARG A 296 -6.23 -3.69 17.34
N GLY A 297 -7.12 -4.05 18.25
CA GLY A 297 -7.66 -3.13 19.27
C GLY A 297 -8.30 -1.87 18.68
N GLU A 298 -7.89 -0.68 19.13
CA GLU A 298 -8.47 0.59 18.71
C GLU A 298 -8.26 0.90 17.20
N ASP A 299 -7.14 0.45 16.62
CA ASP A 299 -6.84 0.60 15.19
C ASP A 299 -7.68 -0.33 14.29
N ALA A 300 -8.27 -1.39 14.86
CA ALA A 300 -8.91 -2.47 14.11
C ALA A 300 -9.94 -1.98 13.10
N ASN A 301 -10.81 -1.05 13.51
CA ASN A 301 -11.87 -0.51 12.67
C ASN A 301 -11.34 0.25 11.46
N ALA A 302 -10.29 1.05 11.65
CA ALA A 302 -9.70 1.86 10.59
C ALA A 302 -8.88 1.00 9.61
N LEU A 303 -8.17 -0.02 10.12
CA LEU A 303 -7.49 -1.02 9.30
C LEU A 303 -8.48 -1.87 8.49
N LEU A 304 -9.57 -2.33 9.11
CA LEU A 304 -10.59 -3.14 8.44
C LEU A 304 -11.38 -2.33 7.40
N THR A 305 -11.67 -1.06 7.68
CA THR A 305 -12.22 -0.13 6.68
C THR A 305 -11.28 0.01 5.49
N ALA A 306 -9.95 0.06 5.70
CA ALA A 306 -8.99 0.10 4.61
C ALA A 306 -8.92 -1.22 3.82
N ILE A 307 -9.01 -2.39 4.48
CA ILE A 307 -9.04 -3.72 3.83
C ILE A 307 -10.29 -3.88 2.95
N ILE A 308 -11.45 -3.44 3.46
CA ILE A 308 -12.72 -3.47 2.71
C ILE A 308 -12.67 -2.48 1.53
N ASN A 309 -12.09 -1.30 1.72
CA ASN A 309 -11.90 -0.34 0.63
C ASN A 309 -10.87 -0.83 -0.42
N ASP A 310 -9.88 -1.64 -0.06
CA ASP A 310 -8.90 -2.28 -0.98
C ASP A 310 -9.40 -3.62 -1.58
N ALA A 311 -10.66 -4.02 -1.31
CA ALA A 311 -11.24 -5.25 -1.86
C ALA A 311 -11.15 -5.30 -3.39
N LYS A 312 -11.04 -6.51 -3.94
CA LYS A 312 -10.74 -6.78 -5.35
C LYS A 312 -12.01 -7.12 -6.13
N SER A 313 -12.09 -6.73 -7.39
CA SER A 313 -13.10 -7.28 -8.31
C SER A 313 -12.95 -8.81 -8.40
N LEU A 314 -13.99 -9.54 -8.82
CA LEU A 314 -13.88 -10.98 -9.05
C LEU A 314 -12.75 -11.31 -10.07
N PHE A 315 -12.58 -10.46 -11.09
CA PHE A 315 -11.50 -10.60 -12.08
C PHE A 315 -10.11 -10.46 -11.42
N ASP A 316 -9.89 -9.41 -10.63
CA ASP A 316 -8.62 -9.14 -9.95
C ASP A 316 -8.30 -10.20 -8.87
N TYR A 317 -9.33 -10.71 -8.20
CA TYR A 317 -9.20 -11.84 -7.28
C TYR A 317 -8.78 -13.12 -8.02
N GLN A 318 -9.47 -13.49 -9.11
CA GLN A 318 -9.09 -14.64 -9.94
C GLN A 318 -7.68 -14.49 -10.53
N ARG A 319 -7.33 -13.30 -11.03
CA ARG A 319 -5.98 -12.98 -11.54
C ARG A 319 -4.93 -13.15 -10.45
N SER A 320 -5.14 -12.58 -9.27
CA SER A 320 -4.17 -12.67 -8.16
C SER A 320 -4.09 -14.05 -7.48
N TYR A 321 -5.09 -14.92 -7.63
CA TYR A 321 -4.98 -16.33 -7.22
C TYR A 321 -4.28 -17.20 -8.28
N ARG A 322 -4.57 -16.98 -9.57
CA ARG A 322 -3.99 -17.76 -10.69
C ARG A 322 -2.55 -17.37 -11.01
N ALA A 323 -2.17 -16.12 -10.81
CA ALA A 323 -0.81 -15.64 -11.03
C ALA A 323 0.17 -16.51 -10.23
N LYS A 324 1.17 -17.09 -10.91
CA LYS A 324 2.24 -17.79 -10.20
C LYS A 324 2.99 -16.74 -9.39
N LYS A 325 3.10 -16.95 -8.08
CA LYS A 325 3.67 -15.96 -7.15
C LYS A 325 5.08 -15.50 -7.55
N TRP A 326 5.84 -16.39 -8.19
CA TRP A 326 7.18 -16.16 -8.70
C TRP A 326 7.28 -16.68 -10.13
N GLY A 327 7.80 -15.92 -11.08
CA GLY A 327 7.95 -16.38 -12.46
C GLY A 327 6.70 -16.25 -13.33
N LEU A 328 6.83 -16.66 -14.60
CA LEU A 328 5.77 -16.59 -15.60
C LEU A 328 4.62 -17.58 -15.33
N SER A 329 3.40 -17.15 -15.66
CA SER A 329 2.16 -17.95 -15.56
C SER A 329 1.25 -17.82 -16.79
N LYS A 330 1.34 -16.70 -17.53
CA LYS A 330 0.66 -16.45 -18.81
C LYS A 330 1.41 -17.09 -19.98
N TYR A 331 2.73 -17.07 -19.92
CA TYR A 331 3.63 -17.55 -20.98
C TYR A 331 4.22 -18.93 -20.63
N LYS A 332 4.22 -19.85 -21.60
CA LYS A 332 4.87 -21.17 -21.47
C LYS A 332 6.32 -21.09 -21.98
N PRO A 333 7.28 -21.85 -21.40
CA PRO A 333 8.61 -22.01 -21.98
C PRO A 333 8.57 -22.72 -23.34
N ASP A 334 9.13 -22.10 -24.37
CA ASP A 334 9.43 -22.75 -25.66
C ASP A 334 10.65 -23.66 -25.51
N VAL A 335 11.66 -23.17 -24.79
CA VAL A 335 12.87 -23.91 -24.41
C VAL A 335 12.91 -24.06 -22.89
N THR A 336 13.20 -25.28 -22.43
CA THR A 336 13.49 -25.56 -21.02
C THR A 336 14.79 -26.36 -20.92
N VAL A 337 15.78 -25.77 -20.26
CA VAL A 337 17.08 -26.39 -19.95
C VAL A 337 17.28 -26.46 -18.43
N ASN A 338 18.21 -27.30 -17.97
CA ASN A 338 18.61 -27.36 -16.56
C ASN A 338 20.13 -27.50 -16.48
N ILE A 339 20.84 -26.37 -16.56
CA ILE A 339 22.30 -26.29 -16.61
C ILE A 339 22.80 -25.04 -15.90
N LYS A 340 24.02 -25.09 -15.34
CA LYS A 340 24.58 -23.95 -14.60
C LYS A 340 24.81 -22.72 -15.48
N TYR A 341 25.33 -22.89 -16.69
CA TYR A 341 25.65 -21.78 -17.60
C TYR A 341 24.94 -21.94 -18.94
N LEU A 342 24.03 -21.02 -19.30
CA LEU A 342 23.17 -21.12 -20.49
C LEU A 342 23.93 -21.41 -21.80
N THR A 343 25.13 -20.88 -21.94
CA THR A 343 26.03 -21.12 -23.09
C THR A 343 26.34 -22.60 -23.33
N GLN A 344 26.24 -23.47 -22.31
CA GLN A 344 26.48 -24.92 -22.43
C GLN A 344 25.33 -25.71 -23.06
N ALA A 345 24.17 -25.09 -23.31
CA ALA A 345 23.08 -25.68 -24.13
C ALA A 345 22.94 -25.02 -25.50
N LEU A 346 23.81 -24.08 -25.87
CA LEU A 346 23.73 -23.44 -27.18
C LEU A 346 24.23 -24.39 -28.28
N CYS A 347 23.37 -24.69 -29.26
CA CYS A 347 23.78 -25.32 -30.52
C CYS A 347 24.43 -24.30 -31.44
N ILE A 348 25.70 -24.51 -31.79
CA ILE A 348 26.42 -23.79 -32.84
C ILE A 348 26.28 -24.60 -34.14
N PRO A 349 25.74 -24.04 -35.25
CA PRO A 349 25.53 -24.81 -36.49
C PRO A 349 26.81 -25.41 -37.10
N ASP A 350 27.89 -24.63 -37.12
CA ASP A 350 29.12 -24.87 -37.92
C ASP A 350 29.94 -26.12 -37.56
N LEU A 351 29.60 -26.83 -36.47
CA LEU A 351 30.36 -27.98 -35.99
C LEU A 351 29.86 -29.32 -36.55
N GLU A 352 28.58 -29.46 -36.90
CA GLU A 352 28.02 -30.76 -37.33
C GLU A 352 28.49 -31.15 -38.75
N GLU A 353 28.68 -30.18 -39.67
CA GLU A 353 29.25 -30.42 -41.01
C GLU A 353 30.77 -30.65 -41.01
N LYS A 354 31.50 -30.12 -40.02
CA LYS A 354 32.97 -30.23 -39.94
C LYS A 354 33.43 -31.47 -39.15
N CYS A 355 32.69 -31.88 -38.12
CA CYS A 355 33.02 -33.11 -37.38
C CYS A 355 32.70 -34.40 -38.16
N SER A 356 32.00 -34.33 -39.28
CA SER A 356 31.61 -35.48 -40.11
C SER A 356 32.57 -35.79 -41.27
N SER A 357 33.68 -35.06 -41.41
CA SER A 357 34.56 -35.11 -42.60
C SER A 357 36.08 -35.27 -42.34
N VAL A 358 36.52 -35.56 -41.11
CA VAL A 358 37.95 -35.64 -40.74
C VAL A 358 38.38 -37.07 -40.33
N PRO A 359 39.44 -37.66 -40.94
CA PRO A 359 39.99 -38.95 -40.52
C PRO A 359 40.86 -38.80 -39.25
N PRO A 360 40.93 -39.82 -38.37
CA PRO A 360 41.62 -39.72 -37.08
C PRO A 360 43.13 -39.97 -37.19
N LEU A 361 43.97 -39.12 -36.56
CA LEU A 361 45.34 -39.48 -36.13
C LEU A 361 46.00 -38.40 -35.21
N TYR A 362 46.63 -38.90 -34.14
CA TYR A 362 47.61 -38.30 -33.20
C TYR A 362 47.22 -37.19 -32.19
N ASP A 363 47.77 -37.37 -30.98
CA ASP A 363 47.71 -36.49 -29.82
C ASP A 363 48.64 -35.26 -29.93
N ILE A 364 48.18 -34.12 -29.39
CA ILE A 364 49.02 -33.00 -28.96
C ILE A 364 48.54 -32.51 -27.59
N SER A 365 49.47 -32.05 -26.75
CA SER A 365 49.26 -31.66 -25.34
C SER A 365 48.30 -30.49 -25.12
N GLN A 366 47.64 -30.49 -23.96
CA GLN A 366 46.75 -29.42 -23.51
C GLN A 366 47.51 -28.10 -23.25
N GLU A 367 47.12 -27.02 -23.92
CA GLU A 367 46.87 -25.72 -23.29
C GLU A 367 45.97 -24.84 -24.19
N GLN A 368 45.13 -24.01 -23.57
CA GLN A 368 44.27 -22.98 -24.20
C GLN A 368 43.42 -23.38 -25.43
N LEU A 369 42.17 -23.82 -25.23
CA LEU A 369 41.05 -23.55 -26.16
C LEU A 369 39.67 -23.81 -25.51
N PHE A 370 38.62 -23.17 -26.03
CA PHE A 370 37.23 -23.45 -25.65
C PHE A 370 36.64 -24.52 -26.58
N THR A 371 36.16 -25.64 -26.03
CA THR A 371 35.57 -26.73 -26.83
C THR A 371 34.20 -27.15 -26.28
N PRO A 372 33.12 -27.15 -27.08
CA PRO A 372 31.86 -27.78 -26.72
C PRO A 372 32.00 -29.30 -26.56
N CYS A 373 31.13 -29.92 -25.77
CA CYS A 373 31.19 -31.35 -25.47
C CYS A 373 30.63 -32.20 -26.63
N VAL A 374 31.50 -32.87 -27.39
CA VAL A 374 31.12 -33.96 -28.30
C VAL A 374 31.24 -35.29 -27.56
N SER A 375 30.23 -36.17 -27.67
CA SER A 375 30.21 -37.49 -27.04
C SER A 375 30.30 -38.60 -28.08
N SER A 376 31.39 -39.35 -28.09
CA SER A 376 31.52 -40.63 -28.80
C SER A 376 31.62 -41.78 -27.79
N THR A 377 31.05 -42.93 -28.15
CA THR A 377 30.95 -44.12 -27.28
C THR A 377 31.87 -45.23 -27.82
N SER A 378 32.49 -46.00 -26.95
CA SER A 378 33.12 -47.28 -27.29
C SER A 378 32.77 -48.36 -26.26
N CYS A 379 32.39 -49.54 -26.73
CA CYS A 379 31.84 -50.62 -25.91
C CYS A 379 32.91 -51.47 -25.22
N GLY A 380 32.49 -52.20 -24.17
CA GLY A 380 33.16 -53.41 -23.69
C GLY A 380 32.10 -54.49 -23.52
N GLU A 381 32.24 -55.60 -24.26
CA GLU A 381 31.30 -56.73 -24.21
C GLU A 381 31.67 -57.72 -23.10
N GLY A 382 30.69 -58.48 -22.61
CA GLY A 382 30.89 -59.53 -21.61
C GLY A 382 29.64 -60.39 -21.45
N GLU A 383 29.69 -61.61 -21.97
CA GLU A 383 28.56 -62.56 -21.91
C GLU A 383 28.40 -63.19 -20.52
N GLY A 384 27.16 -63.44 -20.11
CA GLY A 384 26.84 -64.17 -18.88
C GLY A 384 25.35 -64.54 -18.83
N LYS A 385 25.03 -65.83 -18.71
CA LYS A 385 23.67 -66.36 -18.83
C LYS A 385 23.08 -66.85 -17.49
N GLN A 386 21.74 -66.94 -17.49
CA GLN A 386 20.88 -67.81 -16.68
C GLN A 386 20.48 -67.42 -15.23
N GLU A 387 19.27 -66.86 -15.16
CA GLU A 387 18.05 -67.51 -14.60
C GLU A 387 17.77 -67.58 -13.07
N LEU A 388 16.58 -67.05 -12.76
CA LEU A 388 15.51 -67.57 -11.88
C LEU A 388 15.28 -67.02 -10.45
N THR A 389 13.97 -66.82 -10.19
CA THR A 389 13.20 -66.73 -8.94
C THR A 389 13.18 -65.43 -8.09
N ASP A 390 11.94 -64.92 -7.98
CA ASP A 390 11.20 -64.53 -6.77
C ASP A 390 11.43 -63.20 -6.03
N SER A 391 10.58 -62.24 -6.41
CA SER A 391 9.74 -61.42 -5.51
C SER A 391 10.39 -60.40 -4.55
N SER A 392 10.24 -59.11 -4.89
CA SER A 392 9.44 -58.17 -4.07
C SER A 392 9.31 -56.79 -4.75
N SER A 393 8.12 -56.21 -4.72
CA SER A 393 7.76 -55.03 -5.53
C SER A 393 7.98 -53.68 -4.82
N PHE A 394 9.23 -53.30 -4.61
CA PHE A 394 9.58 -51.90 -4.29
C PHE A 394 9.74 -51.08 -5.57
N ASN A 395 8.74 -50.25 -5.88
CA ASN A 395 8.78 -49.30 -7.01
C ASN A 395 9.73 -48.13 -6.75
N ALA A 396 11.04 -48.38 -6.83
CA ALA A 396 12.03 -47.34 -7.03
C ALA A 396 11.76 -46.64 -8.37
N LYS A 397 11.58 -45.31 -8.38
CA LYS A 397 11.44 -44.56 -9.62
C LYS A 397 12.77 -44.58 -10.37
N PRO A 398 12.81 -44.95 -11.67
CA PRO A 398 14.06 -44.96 -12.42
C PRO A 398 14.61 -43.54 -12.55
N SER A 399 15.90 -43.38 -12.28
CA SER A 399 16.63 -42.13 -12.47
C SER A 399 16.88 -41.90 -13.96
N THR A 400 15.91 -41.32 -14.67
CA THR A 400 16.10 -40.87 -16.06
C THR A 400 17.19 -39.80 -16.12
N GLN A 401 18.37 -40.17 -16.59
CA GLN A 401 19.34 -39.22 -17.11
C GLN A 401 18.71 -38.56 -18.34
N ASN A 402 18.13 -37.37 -18.15
CA ASN A 402 17.57 -36.61 -19.26
C ASN A 402 18.68 -36.26 -20.27
N PRO A 403 18.48 -36.48 -21.58
CA PRO A 403 19.42 -35.97 -22.58
C PRO A 403 19.51 -34.45 -22.44
N LYS A 404 20.72 -33.90 -22.57
CA LYS A 404 20.96 -32.46 -22.50
C LYS A 404 20.23 -31.77 -23.66
N LYS A 405 19.05 -31.20 -23.39
CA LYS A 405 18.35 -30.35 -24.35
C LYS A 405 19.21 -29.12 -24.66
N SER A 406 19.67 -29.04 -25.90
CA SER A 406 20.25 -27.85 -26.48
C SER A 406 19.18 -26.97 -27.14
N PHE A 407 19.55 -25.74 -27.50
CA PHE A 407 18.69 -24.79 -28.23
C PHE A 407 19.53 -23.94 -29.19
N ARG A 408 18.89 -23.48 -30.28
CA ARG A 408 19.43 -22.41 -31.14
C ARG A 408 18.90 -21.08 -30.63
N PHE A 409 19.74 -20.04 -30.56
CA PHE A 409 19.33 -18.72 -30.09
C PHE A 409 18.49 -18.01 -31.19
N PRO A 410 17.34 -17.38 -30.88
CA PRO A 410 16.52 -16.72 -31.91
C PRO A 410 17.21 -15.50 -32.54
N GLU A 411 17.09 -15.38 -33.86
CA GLU A 411 17.63 -14.26 -34.65
C GLU A 411 16.76 -12.99 -34.59
N LYS A 412 15.49 -13.11 -34.20
CA LYS A 412 14.49 -12.03 -34.21
C LYS A 412 13.36 -12.22 -33.20
N GLY A 413 12.63 -11.14 -32.91
CA GLY A 413 11.51 -11.07 -31.98
C GLY A 413 11.92 -10.75 -30.54
N LEU A 414 10.93 -10.68 -29.64
CA LEU A 414 11.14 -10.55 -28.21
C LEU A 414 11.50 -11.91 -27.57
N VAL A 415 12.73 -12.04 -27.10
CA VAL A 415 13.28 -13.21 -26.40
C VAL A 415 13.34 -12.95 -24.89
N VAL A 416 12.89 -13.92 -24.10
CA VAL A 416 12.82 -13.82 -22.64
C VAL A 416 13.74 -14.85 -22.00
N LEU A 417 14.85 -14.39 -21.42
CA LEU A 417 15.84 -15.21 -20.71
C LEU A 417 15.47 -15.34 -19.23
N TRP A 418 14.61 -16.29 -18.90
CA TRP A 418 14.22 -16.60 -17.53
C TRP A 418 15.21 -17.60 -16.91
N SER A 419 16.22 -17.10 -16.19
CA SER A 419 17.28 -17.92 -15.61
C SER A 419 17.90 -17.27 -14.36
N ASP A 420 18.25 -18.10 -13.38
CA ASP A 420 18.67 -17.73 -12.02
C ASP A 420 19.92 -16.80 -11.94
N MET A 421 20.29 -16.38 -10.74
CA MET A 421 21.44 -15.49 -10.50
C MET A 421 22.76 -16.23 -10.70
N GLY A 422 23.59 -15.76 -11.65
CA GLY A 422 24.92 -16.29 -11.94
C GLY A 422 25.00 -17.35 -13.04
N THR A 423 23.97 -17.45 -13.90
CA THR A 423 23.80 -18.55 -14.87
C THR A 423 24.32 -18.29 -16.30
N GLY A 424 25.22 -17.32 -16.49
CA GLY A 424 25.81 -17.04 -17.80
C GLY A 424 24.92 -16.23 -18.76
N LYS A 425 23.90 -15.51 -18.28
CA LYS A 425 23.00 -14.69 -19.12
C LYS A 425 23.76 -13.62 -19.92
N THR A 426 24.67 -12.89 -19.26
CA THR A 426 25.54 -11.90 -19.91
C THR A 426 26.48 -12.53 -20.92
N GLU A 427 27.06 -13.69 -20.58
CA GLU A 427 28.01 -14.44 -21.40
C GLU A 427 27.36 -14.95 -22.69
N LEU A 428 26.07 -15.32 -22.64
CA LEU A 428 25.26 -15.67 -23.82
C LEU A 428 25.09 -14.48 -24.77
N MET A 429 24.86 -13.28 -24.25
CA MET A 429 24.74 -12.06 -25.08
C MET A 429 26.09 -11.56 -25.59
N ARG A 430 27.18 -11.75 -24.82
CA ARG A 430 28.55 -11.55 -25.31
C ARG A 430 28.84 -12.47 -26.50
N TRP A 431 28.47 -13.75 -26.41
CA TRP A 431 28.58 -14.69 -27.53
C TRP A 431 27.77 -14.20 -28.75
N TRP A 432 26.47 -13.89 -28.59
CA TRP A 432 25.64 -13.42 -29.71
C TRP A 432 26.28 -12.25 -30.45
N ARG A 433 26.78 -11.28 -29.69
CA ARG A 433 27.43 -10.06 -30.19
C ARG A 433 28.79 -10.32 -30.84
N ASP A 434 29.58 -11.25 -30.29
CA ASP A 434 30.84 -11.72 -30.89
C ASP A 434 30.61 -12.58 -32.16
N GLN A 435 29.37 -12.97 -32.48
CA GLN A 435 28.98 -13.57 -33.77
C GLN A 435 28.33 -12.58 -34.75
N ASN A 436 27.91 -11.40 -34.27
CA ASN A 436 27.19 -10.39 -35.07
C ASN A 436 27.90 -9.02 -34.99
N PRO A 437 29.18 -8.90 -35.42
CA PRO A 437 29.96 -7.66 -35.27
C PRO A 437 29.36 -6.47 -36.04
N ASP A 438 28.79 -6.73 -37.22
CA ASP A 438 28.18 -5.71 -38.09
C ASP A 438 26.77 -5.30 -37.65
N ALA A 439 26.19 -5.98 -36.64
CA ALA A 439 24.90 -5.61 -36.07
C ALA A 439 25.08 -4.59 -34.93
N ARG A 440 24.26 -3.52 -34.95
CA ARG A 440 24.26 -2.53 -33.86
C ARG A 440 23.65 -3.12 -32.59
N PHE A 441 24.40 -3.11 -31.49
CA PHE A 441 24.01 -3.71 -30.22
C PHE A 441 23.82 -2.65 -29.14
N LEU A 442 22.65 -2.64 -28.50
CA LEU A 442 22.34 -1.74 -27.40
C LEU A 442 22.10 -2.53 -26.10
N ASN A 443 23.00 -2.38 -25.13
CA ASN A 443 22.78 -2.81 -23.76
C ASN A 443 22.16 -1.64 -22.97
N ASN A 444 20.94 -1.80 -22.49
CA ASN A 444 20.18 -0.74 -21.82
C ASN A 444 19.90 -1.13 -20.36
N GLY A 445 20.62 -0.50 -19.44
CA GLY A 445 20.62 -0.84 -18.01
C GLY A 445 19.93 0.22 -17.15
N HIS A 446 19.70 -0.11 -15.88
CA HIS A 446 18.94 0.74 -14.95
C HIS A 446 19.78 1.43 -13.86
N ARG A 447 21.11 1.17 -13.79
CA ARG A 447 22.06 1.81 -12.85
C ARG A 447 23.44 1.97 -13.50
N VAL A 448 24.08 3.13 -13.32
CA VAL A 448 25.38 3.46 -13.96
C VAL A 448 26.50 2.47 -13.59
N ASN A 449 26.70 2.16 -12.30
CA ASN A 449 27.81 1.32 -11.87
C ASN A 449 27.64 -0.17 -12.27
N LEU A 450 26.42 -0.69 -12.18
CA LEU A 450 26.03 -1.98 -12.76
C LEU A 450 26.34 -2.02 -14.26
N LEU A 451 25.95 -0.96 -14.99
CA LEU A 451 26.13 -0.86 -16.42
C LEU A 451 27.61 -0.79 -16.83
N LYS A 452 28.47 -0.09 -16.07
CA LYS A 452 29.93 -0.06 -16.33
C LYS A 452 30.54 -1.46 -16.24
N ASN A 453 30.27 -2.20 -15.16
CA ASN A 453 30.73 -3.59 -15.00
C ASN A 453 30.16 -4.52 -16.10
N LEU A 454 28.91 -4.29 -16.51
CA LEU A 454 28.25 -5.03 -17.58
C LEU A 454 28.84 -4.69 -18.97
N ALA A 455 29.25 -3.44 -19.19
CA ALA A 455 29.81 -2.96 -20.44
C ALA A 455 31.21 -3.51 -20.72
N GLU A 456 32.07 -3.61 -19.69
CA GLU A 456 33.36 -4.32 -19.79
C GLU A 456 33.13 -5.80 -20.20
N ARG A 457 32.15 -6.47 -19.59
CA ARG A 457 31.78 -7.87 -19.89
C ARG A 457 31.17 -8.06 -21.28
N LEU A 458 30.40 -7.11 -21.79
CA LEU A 458 29.82 -7.13 -23.14
C LEU A 458 30.70 -6.43 -24.20
N ARG A 459 31.90 -5.93 -23.82
CA ARG A 459 32.80 -5.09 -24.63
C ARG A 459 32.08 -3.95 -25.38
N THR A 460 31.12 -3.28 -24.74
CA THR A 460 30.40 -2.11 -25.29
C THR A 460 31.01 -0.80 -24.83
N ALA A 461 30.93 0.24 -25.66
CA ALA A 461 31.29 1.60 -25.25
C ALA A 461 30.25 2.17 -24.27
N MET A 462 30.70 2.90 -23.25
CA MET A 462 29.82 3.55 -22.27
C MET A 462 29.33 4.91 -22.76
N TYR A 463 28.03 5.18 -22.63
CA TYR A 463 27.43 6.46 -23.03
C TYR A 463 28.02 7.68 -22.31
N SER A 464 28.57 7.51 -21.10
CA SER A 464 29.22 8.57 -20.32
C SER A 464 30.52 9.06 -20.93
N ASP A 465 31.14 8.23 -21.79
CA ASP A 465 32.50 8.41 -22.29
C ASP A 465 32.45 8.89 -23.76
N LEU A 466 31.25 9.19 -24.27
CA LEU A 466 30.94 9.54 -25.65
C LEU A 466 30.14 10.85 -25.72
N GLY A 467 30.57 11.79 -26.57
CA GLY A 467 29.73 12.93 -26.96
C GLY A 467 28.58 12.51 -27.89
N TYR A 468 27.63 13.41 -28.16
CA TYR A 468 26.45 13.13 -29.01
C TYR A 468 26.79 12.50 -30.37
N THR A 469 27.87 12.94 -31.01
CA THR A 469 28.39 12.34 -32.27
C THR A 469 28.89 10.91 -32.07
N GLY A 470 29.57 10.64 -30.96
CA GLY A 470 30.04 9.30 -30.59
C GLY A 470 28.89 8.33 -30.26
N LEU A 471 27.82 8.82 -29.61
CA LEU A 471 26.60 8.02 -29.38
C LEU A 471 25.97 7.57 -30.71
N ALA A 472 25.93 8.45 -31.71
CA ALA A 472 25.40 8.13 -33.02
C ALA A 472 26.27 7.11 -33.79
N GLN A 473 27.60 7.21 -33.66
CA GLN A 473 28.58 6.34 -34.31
C GLN A 473 28.82 5.00 -33.59
N ALA A 474 28.41 4.86 -32.32
CA ALA A 474 28.67 3.66 -31.53
C ALA A 474 27.96 2.41 -32.10
N GLN A 475 28.75 1.44 -32.56
CA GLN A 475 28.28 0.15 -33.03
C GLN A 475 27.72 -0.71 -31.88
N ALA A 476 28.39 -0.72 -30.73
CA ALA A 476 28.00 -1.47 -29.54
C ALA A 476 28.00 -0.54 -28.32
N LEU A 477 26.82 -0.13 -27.86
CA LEU A 477 26.60 0.92 -26.86
C LEU A 477 26.02 0.35 -25.56
N SER A 478 26.47 0.88 -24.43
CA SER A 478 25.84 0.71 -23.11
C SER A 478 25.30 2.05 -22.62
N ILE A 479 23.99 2.14 -22.40
CA ILE A 479 23.30 3.34 -21.89
C ILE A 479 22.44 3.03 -20.66
N THR A 480 22.33 3.98 -19.73
CA THR A 480 21.32 3.91 -18.66
C THR A 480 20.01 4.52 -19.11
N ILE A 481 18.90 3.90 -18.73
CA ILE A 481 17.53 4.34 -18.99
C ILE A 481 17.26 5.83 -18.70
N ASP A 482 17.81 6.38 -17.61
CA ASP A 482 17.70 7.79 -17.23
C ASP A 482 18.24 8.76 -18.30
N SER A 483 19.22 8.30 -19.08
CA SER A 483 19.85 9.04 -20.19
C SER A 483 19.36 8.60 -21.57
N LEU A 484 18.39 7.67 -21.67
CA LEU A 484 17.91 7.13 -22.94
C LEU A 484 17.32 8.21 -23.87
N HIS A 485 16.68 9.23 -23.29
CA HIS A 485 16.16 10.41 -24.00
C HIS A 485 17.23 11.22 -24.75
N LYS A 486 18.53 10.94 -24.58
CA LYS A 486 19.64 11.60 -25.29
C LYS A 486 19.98 10.93 -26.63
N LEU A 487 19.37 9.79 -26.97
CA LEU A 487 19.52 9.14 -28.26
C LEU A 487 18.62 9.81 -29.31
N ASN A 488 19.18 10.17 -30.46
CA ASN A 488 18.40 10.61 -31.61
C ASN A 488 17.77 9.39 -32.31
N THR A 489 16.47 9.16 -32.12
CA THR A 489 15.75 8.02 -32.70
C THR A 489 15.75 8.02 -34.22
N GLN A 490 15.63 9.18 -34.86
CA GLN A 490 15.41 9.32 -36.31
C GLN A 490 16.57 8.80 -37.18
N SER A 491 17.72 8.48 -36.59
CA SER A 491 18.91 7.98 -37.30
C SER A 491 19.51 6.70 -36.72
N LEU A 492 18.88 6.05 -35.74
CA LEU A 492 19.50 4.96 -34.96
C LEU A 492 18.62 3.69 -34.92
N THR A 493 18.82 2.81 -35.91
CA THR A 493 18.34 1.43 -35.86
C THR A 493 19.34 0.53 -35.12
N TYR A 494 18.83 -0.38 -34.28
CA TYR A 494 19.63 -1.37 -33.55
C TYR A 494 19.29 -2.78 -34.03
N GLY A 495 20.29 -3.62 -34.29
CA GLY A 495 20.11 -5.02 -34.66
C GLY A 495 19.67 -5.89 -33.48
N CYS A 496 20.20 -5.62 -32.29
CA CYS A 496 19.77 -6.25 -31.04
C CYS A 496 19.76 -5.26 -29.87
N ILE A 497 18.71 -5.34 -29.04
CA ILE A 497 18.62 -4.65 -27.75
C ILE A 497 18.64 -5.68 -26.63
N PHE A 498 19.48 -5.48 -25.62
CA PHE A 498 19.57 -6.31 -24.43
C PHE A 498 19.23 -5.51 -23.16
N ILE A 499 18.42 -6.10 -22.28
CA ILE A 499 17.99 -5.52 -21.00
C ILE A 499 18.13 -6.59 -19.90
N ASP A 500 19.14 -6.44 -19.04
CA ASP A 500 19.38 -7.31 -17.87
C ASP A 500 18.73 -6.74 -16.60
N GLU A 501 18.41 -7.62 -15.65
CA GLU A 501 17.57 -7.32 -14.46
C GLU A 501 16.26 -6.58 -14.87
N ALA A 502 15.58 -7.11 -15.89
CA ALA A 502 14.48 -6.45 -16.62
C ALA A 502 13.28 -6.03 -15.75
N CYS A 503 12.95 -6.78 -14.70
CA CYS A 503 11.88 -6.39 -13.77
C CYS A 503 12.27 -5.15 -12.94
N GLN A 504 13.56 -4.97 -12.64
CA GLN A 504 14.07 -3.77 -11.96
C GLN A 504 14.23 -2.59 -12.93
N TYR A 505 14.61 -2.84 -14.19
CA TYR A 505 14.59 -1.84 -15.25
C TYR A 505 13.20 -1.20 -15.40
N LEU A 506 12.16 -2.04 -15.50
CA LEU A 506 10.77 -1.59 -15.59
C LEU A 506 10.31 -0.85 -14.32
N THR A 507 10.68 -1.36 -13.14
CA THR A 507 10.37 -0.68 -11.87
C THR A 507 11.02 0.70 -11.78
N HIS A 508 12.29 0.84 -12.18
CA HIS A 508 13.03 2.10 -12.17
C HIS A 508 12.47 3.10 -13.19
N LEU A 509 12.13 2.65 -14.40
CA LEU A 509 11.47 3.46 -15.43
C LEU A 509 10.25 4.19 -14.87
N LEU A 510 9.33 3.44 -14.28
CA LEU A 510 8.02 3.94 -13.90
C LEU A 510 8.00 4.57 -12.49
N HIS A 511 8.83 4.11 -11.55
CA HIS A 511 8.79 4.57 -10.15
C HIS A 511 9.98 5.42 -9.68
N SER A 512 11.08 5.54 -10.44
CA SER A 512 12.21 6.38 -9.99
C SER A 512 11.92 7.88 -10.13
N ASN A 513 12.34 8.66 -9.13
CA ASN A 513 12.33 10.13 -9.20
C ASN A 513 13.36 10.68 -10.21
N THR A 514 14.40 9.92 -10.56
CA THR A 514 15.42 10.34 -11.55
C THR A 514 14.86 10.42 -12.96
N CYS A 515 13.99 9.47 -13.33
CA CYS A 515 13.26 9.47 -14.60
C CYS A 515 12.24 10.61 -14.73
N LYS A 516 11.79 11.23 -13.62
CA LYS A 516 10.59 12.07 -13.56
C LYS A 516 10.54 13.19 -14.60
N GLN A 517 11.63 13.92 -14.79
CA GLN A 517 11.68 15.07 -15.71
C GLN A 517 11.62 14.69 -17.20
N HIS A 518 11.91 13.43 -17.54
CA HIS A 518 12.06 12.99 -18.93
C HIS A 518 11.31 11.69 -19.26
N ARG A 519 10.45 11.18 -18.36
CA ARG A 519 9.81 9.85 -18.50
C ARG A 519 9.01 9.68 -19.79
N ALA A 520 8.32 10.73 -20.26
CA ALA A 520 7.61 10.72 -21.55
C ALA A 520 8.58 10.42 -22.71
N ALA A 521 9.60 11.27 -22.88
CA ALA A 521 10.65 11.09 -23.89
C ALA A 521 11.43 9.76 -23.73
N ILE A 522 11.69 9.30 -22.50
CA ILE A 522 12.30 7.99 -22.25
C ILE A 522 11.39 6.86 -22.76
N LEU A 523 10.07 6.93 -22.53
CA LEU A 523 9.10 5.95 -23.04
C LEU A 523 8.95 6.02 -24.56
N GLU A 524 8.98 7.21 -25.17
CA GLU A 524 8.95 7.39 -26.63
C GLU A 524 10.20 6.80 -27.31
N VAL A 525 11.39 7.13 -26.80
CA VAL A 525 12.65 6.55 -27.32
C VAL A 525 12.68 5.05 -27.11
N LEU A 526 12.27 4.55 -25.93
CA LEU A 526 12.22 3.12 -25.63
C LEU A 526 11.26 2.36 -26.56
N GLU A 527 10.06 2.89 -26.77
CA GLU A 527 9.06 2.31 -27.67
C GLU A 527 9.56 2.28 -29.12
N TYR A 528 10.14 3.39 -29.60
CA TYR A 528 10.73 3.44 -30.94
C TYR A 528 11.82 2.37 -31.14
N ILE A 529 12.80 2.27 -30.23
CA ILE A 529 13.90 1.32 -30.39
C ILE A 529 13.45 -0.14 -30.19
N VAL A 530 12.54 -0.41 -29.24
CA VAL A 530 12.01 -1.76 -28.98
C VAL A 530 11.11 -2.23 -30.12
N TYR A 531 10.36 -1.33 -30.78
CA TYR A 531 9.56 -1.66 -31.96
C TYR A 531 10.42 -1.98 -33.18
N ASN A 532 11.40 -1.13 -33.48
CA ASN A 532 12.19 -1.21 -34.74
C ASN A 532 13.35 -2.21 -34.69
N ALA A 533 13.81 -2.65 -33.52
CA ALA A 533 14.88 -3.64 -33.43
C ALA A 533 14.43 -5.03 -33.96
N PRO A 534 15.21 -5.72 -34.82
CA PRO A 534 14.90 -7.09 -35.23
C PRO A 534 14.80 -8.05 -34.04
N LEU A 535 15.69 -7.91 -33.05
CA LEU A 535 15.83 -8.78 -31.87
C LEU A 535 15.82 -7.95 -30.58
N VAL A 536 14.97 -8.32 -29.62
CA VAL A 536 14.94 -7.69 -28.29
C VAL A 536 15.05 -8.79 -27.24
N VAL A 537 16.03 -8.71 -26.35
CA VAL A 537 16.31 -9.75 -25.35
C VAL A 537 16.18 -9.17 -23.94
N ILE A 538 15.20 -9.67 -23.18
CA ILE A 538 14.98 -9.27 -21.78
C ILE A 538 15.37 -10.42 -20.84
N ALA A 539 16.06 -10.12 -19.74
CA ALA A 539 16.66 -11.12 -18.85
C ALA A 539 16.39 -10.83 -17.38
N ASP A 540 15.98 -11.86 -16.62
CA ASP A 540 15.78 -11.79 -15.17
C ASP A 540 15.79 -13.20 -14.53
N ALA A 541 16.05 -13.28 -13.23
CA ALA A 541 15.91 -14.49 -12.43
C ALA A 541 14.47 -14.73 -11.95
N HIS A 542 13.70 -13.66 -11.76
CA HIS A 542 12.35 -13.69 -11.21
C HIS A 542 11.29 -13.11 -12.18
N MET A 543 11.59 -13.16 -13.49
CA MET A 543 10.77 -12.65 -14.60
C MET A 543 9.27 -12.87 -14.42
N ASP A 544 8.48 -11.80 -14.44
CA ASP A 544 7.02 -11.84 -14.28
C ASP A 544 6.26 -11.56 -15.58
N ASP A 545 4.97 -11.97 -15.61
CA ASP A 545 4.12 -11.80 -16.79
C ASP A 545 3.90 -10.32 -17.15
N LEU A 546 4.01 -9.41 -16.17
CA LEU A 546 3.83 -7.97 -16.34
C LEU A 546 4.99 -7.34 -17.13
N THR A 547 6.22 -7.75 -16.83
CA THR A 547 7.42 -7.30 -17.53
C THR A 547 7.42 -7.78 -18.98
N VAL A 548 7.04 -9.04 -19.21
CA VAL A 548 6.88 -9.58 -20.57
C VAL A 548 5.75 -8.86 -21.32
N ASP A 549 4.60 -8.62 -20.69
CA ASP A 549 3.48 -7.89 -21.30
C ASP A 549 3.87 -6.44 -21.67
N PHE A 550 4.60 -5.73 -20.80
CA PHE A 550 5.04 -4.34 -21.02
C PHE A 550 5.98 -4.19 -22.22
N PHE A 551 6.97 -5.09 -22.36
CA PHE A 551 7.83 -5.08 -23.55
C PHE A 551 7.10 -5.56 -24.80
N ARG A 552 6.17 -6.52 -24.66
CA ARG A 552 5.35 -6.99 -25.77
C ARG A 552 4.40 -5.92 -26.32
N SER A 553 3.88 -5.00 -25.49
CA SER A 553 3.08 -3.86 -25.98
C SER A 553 3.86 -2.86 -26.84
N MET A 554 5.20 -2.89 -26.82
CA MET A 554 6.07 -2.10 -27.70
C MET A 554 6.55 -2.89 -28.94
N ARG A 555 6.07 -4.12 -29.17
CA ARG A 555 6.41 -4.96 -30.33
C ARG A 555 5.29 -4.93 -31.38
N PRO A 556 5.57 -5.28 -32.65
CA PRO A 556 4.56 -5.40 -33.69
C PRO A 556 3.36 -6.26 -33.26
N LEU A 557 2.15 -5.81 -33.59
CA LEU A 557 0.90 -6.46 -33.19
C LEU A 557 0.86 -7.92 -33.66
N GLY A 558 0.54 -8.82 -32.74
CA GLY A 558 0.51 -10.26 -32.97
C GLY A 558 1.81 -11.00 -32.63
N GLU A 559 2.93 -10.31 -32.38
CA GLU A 559 4.17 -10.98 -31.97
C GLU A 559 3.99 -11.76 -30.66
N VAL A 560 4.64 -12.93 -30.58
CA VAL A 560 4.63 -13.84 -29.42
C VAL A 560 6.05 -13.91 -28.85
N PRO A 561 6.26 -13.63 -27.54
CA PRO A 561 7.59 -13.69 -26.94
C PRO A 561 8.11 -15.13 -26.89
N TYR A 562 9.39 -15.33 -27.23
CA TYR A 562 10.06 -16.63 -27.17
C TYR A 562 10.73 -16.84 -25.81
N ILE A 563 10.28 -17.83 -25.05
CA ILE A 563 10.63 -18.01 -23.64
C ILE A 563 11.70 -19.10 -23.48
N ILE A 564 12.91 -18.70 -23.09
CA ILE A 564 14.01 -19.59 -22.73
C ILE A 564 14.09 -19.68 -21.21
N LYS A 565 13.63 -20.80 -20.64
CA LYS A 565 13.66 -21.08 -19.20
C LYS A 565 14.85 -21.97 -18.85
N ASN A 566 15.60 -21.57 -17.82
CA ASN A 566 16.55 -22.45 -17.14
C ASN A 566 16.01 -22.83 -15.76
N GLU A 567 15.93 -24.13 -15.49
CA GLU A 567 15.45 -24.68 -14.21
C GLU A 567 16.56 -24.93 -13.19
N TRP A 568 17.83 -24.72 -13.57
CA TRP A 568 18.95 -24.78 -12.63
C TRP A 568 18.78 -23.73 -11.53
N ARG A 569 18.96 -24.15 -10.27
CA ARG A 569 18.81 -23.31 -9.09
C ARG A 569 20.12 -23.15 -8.34
N ASN A 570 20.40 -21.94 -7.86
CA ASN A 570 21.54 -21.64 -6.98
C ASN A 570 21.23 -21.94 -5.49
N GLY A 571 20.44 -22.97 -5.23
CA GLY A 571 19.87 -23.32 -3.91
C GLY A 571 20.82 -24.05 -2.96
N GLU A 572 20.26 -24.85 -2.05
CA GLU A 572 20.97 -25.68 -1.06
C GLU A 572 21.74 -24.89 0.03
N ARG A 573 21.19 -23.78 0.53
CA ARG A 573 21.66 -23.17 1.79
C ARG A 573 20.73 -23.52 2.96
N THR A 574 21.32 -23.58 4.15
CA THR A 574 20.59 -23.66 5.43
C THR A 574 20.22 -22.27 5.89
N ILE A 575 18.93 -22.04 6.15
CA ILE A 575 18.39 -20.76 6.65
C ILE A 575 17.94 -20.93 8.10
N TYR A 576 18.63 -20.28 9.03
CA TYR A 576 18.16 -20.06 10.40
C TYR A 576 17.17 -18.89 10.39
N TRP A 577 15.90 -19.19 10.67
CA TRP A 577 14.78 -18.26 10.54
C TRP A 577 14.27 -17.84 11.92
N TYR A 578 14.41 -16.56 12.26
CA TYR A 578 14.14 -16.03 13.59
C TYR A 578 12.73 -15.46 13.68
N GLU A 579 11.86 -16.06 14.49
CA GLU A 579 10.43 -15.69 14.52
C GLU A 579 10.08 -14.55 15.50
N GLY A 580 11.01 -14.11 16.34
CA GLY A 580 10.82 -13.01 17.31
C GLY A 580 10.31 -11.69 16.74
N ASP A 581 9.72 -10.85 17.60
CA ASP A 581 9.04 -9.61 17.22
C ASP A 581 9.98 -8.47 16.79
N ASN A 582 11.25 -8.52 17.17
CA ASN A 582 12.27 -7.52 16.84
C ASN A 582 13.61 -8.20 16.53
N SER A 583 14.55 -7.47 15.92
CA SER A 583 15.83 -8.02 15.41
C SER A 583 16.90 -8.28 16.49
N SER A 584 16.61 -8.07 17.77
CA SER A 584 17.63 -8.12 18.84
C SER A 584 18.39 -9.44 18.92
N ALA A 585 17.69 -10.58 18.88
CA ALA A 585 18.33 -11.89 18.91
C ALA A 585 19.27 -12.13 17.71
N LEU A 586 18.95 -11.57 16.53
CA LEU A 586 19.85 -11.64 15.38
C LEU A 586 21.10 -10.77 15.58
N VAL A 587 20.94 -9.60 16.21
CA VAL A 587 22.05 -8.69 16.52
C VAL A 587 22.97 -9.26 17.61
N ALA A 588 22.39 -9.94 18.61
CA ALA A 588 23.13 -10.74 19.57
C ALA A 588 23.91 -11.87 18.87
N GLN A 589 23.31 -12.58 17.91
CA GLN A 589 24.01 -13.61 17.12
C GLN A 589 25.16 -13.04 16.28
N ILE A 590 24.97 -11.87 15.62
CA ILE A 590 26.06 -11.17 14.90
C ILE A 590 27.21 -10.83 15.86
N SER A 591 26.89 -10.36 17.07
CA SER A 591 27.89 -10.07 18.11
C SER A 591 28.60 -11.33 18.59
N ALA A 592 27.89 -12.45 18.76
CA ALA A 592 28.45 -13.73 19.18
C ALA A 592 29.38 -14.33 18.13
N ALA A 593 28.99 -14.32 16.86
CA ALA A 593 29.81 -14.76 15.72
C ALA A 593 31.15 -14.01 15.67
N LEU A 594 31.11 -12.67 15.77
CA LEU A 594 32.31 -11.84 15.83
C LEU A 594 33.16 -12.11 17.09
N MET A 595 32.55 -12.43 18.24
CA MET A 595 33.29 -12.81 19.46
C MET A 595 33.96 -14.19 19.35
N LEU A 596 33.39 -15.11 18.57
CA LEU A 596 34.00 -16.41 18.21
C LEU A 596 35.09 -16.28 17.14
N GLY A 597 35.21 -15.10 16.50
CA GLY A 597 36.21 -14.83 15.46
C GLY A 597 35.76 -15.15 14.04
N GLU A 598 34.48 -15.50 13.84
CA GLU A 598 33.88 -15.77 12.53
C GLU A 598 33.88 -14.51 11.64
N LYS A 599 33.70 -14.72 10.34
CA LYS A 599 33.63 -13.66 9.31
C LYS A 599 32.17 -13.49 8.89
N VAL A 600 31.62 -12.29 9.00
CA VAL A 600 30.16 -12.08 8.80
C VAL A 600 29.83 -11.05 7.73
N MET A 601 28.88 -11.37 6.85
CA MET A 601 28.21 -10.39 5.99
C MET A 601 26.82 -10.07 6.55
N VAL A 602 26.40 -8.80 6.54
CA VAL A 602 25.06 -8.37 6.97
C VAL A 602 24.37 -7.62 5.82
N ALA A 603 23.15 -8.03 5.50
CA ALA A 603 22.26 -7.37 4.54
C ALA A 603 21.03 -6.78 5.26
N SER A 604 20.65 -5.55 4.90
CA SER A 604 19.43 -4.92 5.41
C SER A 604 18.79 -3.97 4.39
N ASP A 605 17.48 -3.83 4.46
CA ASP A 605 16.68 -2.84 3.73
C ASP A 605 16.75 -1.42 4.31
N SER A 606 17.49 -1.25 5.42
CA SER A 606 17.53 -0.01 6.19
C SER A 606 18.96 0.51 6.38
N LYS A 607 19.31 1.56 5.63
CA LYS A 607 20.53 2.35 5.85
C LYS A 607 20.69 2.75 7.32
N ARG A 608 19.60 3.20 7.96
CA ARG A 608 19.63 3.64 9.37
C ARG A 608 19.89 2.46 10.33
N PHE A 609 19.50 1.23 9.98
CA PHE A 609 19.91 0.04 10.73
C PHE A 609 21.40 -0.24 10.56
N ILE A 610 21.93 -0.24 9.32
CA ILE A 610 23.35 -0.47 9.06
C ILE A 610 24.25 0.53 9.82
N LYS A 611 23.96 1.84 9.77
CA LYS A 611 24.72 2.85 10.52
C LYS A 611 24.67 2.62 12.04
N LYS A 612 23.49 2.27 12.59
CA LYS A 612 23.34 1.93 14.02
C LYS A 612 24.16 0.71 14.41
N LEU A 613 24.14 -0.35 13.59
CA LEU A 613 24.86 -1.59 13.87
C LEU A 613 26.36 -1.33 13.90
N ASP A 614 26.89 -0.66 12.87
CA ASP A 614 28.28 -0.22 12.75
C ASP A 614 28.74 0.57 13.99
N LYS A 615 28.05 1.69 14.31
CA LYS A 615 28.41 2.51 15.48
C LYS A 615 28.19 1.80 16.82
N SER A 616 27.29 0.81 16.92
CA SER A 616 27.13 0.01 18.14
C SER A 616 28.32 -0.89 18.44
N PHE A 617 29.02 -1.40 17.41
CA PHE A 617 30.28 -2.11 17.59
C PHE A 617 31.45 -1.17 17.92
N THR A 618 31.44 0.08 17.43
CA THR A 618 32.43 1.08 17.87
C THR A 618 32.26 1.51 19.33
N ILE A 619 31.02 1.79 19.78
CA ILE A 619 30.78 2.30 21.15
C ILE A 619 31.16 1.26 22.21
N LYS A 620 30.82 -0.03 22.00
CA LYS A 620 31.22 -1.12 22.91
C LYS A 620 32.74 -1.24 23.08
N TYR A 621 33.53 -0.76 22.12
CA TYR A 621 35.00 -0.71 22.20
C TYR A 621 35.49 0.49 23.02
N GLU A 622 34.90 1.68 22.79
CA GLU A 622 35.16 2.89 23.58
C GLU A 622 34.90 2.64 25.08
N GLU A 623 33.74 2.05 25.43
CA GLU A 623 33.36 1.71 26.81
C GLU A 623 34.25 0.62 27.46
N SER A 624 34.70 -0.39 26.70
CA SER A 624 35.56 -1.46 27.25
C SER A 624 37.05 -1.08 27.35
N SER A 625 37.44 0.07 26.76
CA SER A 625 38.78 0.65 26.90
C SER A 625 38.91 1.68 28.05
N SER A 626 37.79 2.08 28.68
CA SER A 626 37.71 3.21 29.60
C SER A 626 37.32 2.82 31.04
N SER A 627 37.98 1.80 31.60
CA SER A 627 37.87 1.44 33.02
C SER A 627 38.92 2.17 33.88
N PRO A 628 38.53 3.10 34.79
CA PRO A 628 39.48 3.78 35.67
C PRO A 628 39.88 2.88 36.85
N SER A 629 41.17 2.85 37.17
CA SER A 629 41.70 2.21 38.38
C SER A 629 41.80 3.22 39.53
N GLU A 630 40.77 3.32 40.36
CA GLU A 630 40.81 4.10 41.61
C GLU A 630 40.46 3.25 42.84
N LEU A 631 41.49 2.88 43.62
CA LEU A 631 41.42 2.93 45.09
C LEU A 631 42.85 3.00 45.67
N GLY A 632 43.14 3.97 46.54
CA GLY A 632 44.37 3.97 47.35
C GLY A 632 45.39 5.10 47.11
N SER A 633 44.97 6.37 47.18
CA SER A 633 45.93 7.50 47.22
C SER A 633 46.53 7.67 48.63
N LEU A 634 47.85 7.51 48.76
CA LEU A 634 48.61 7.96 49.94
C LEU A 634 50.06 8.40 49.58
N LYS A 635 50.26 9.72 49.56
CA LYS A 635 51.52 10.47 49.84
C LYS A 635 52.84 10.01 49.15
N GLY A 636 53.35 10.81 48.21
CA GLY A 636 54.75 10.78 47.77
C GLY A 636 55.15 12.05 46.99
N LYS A 637 56.32 12.64 47.27
CA LYS A 637 56.82 13.88 46.63
C LYS A 637 57.71 13.59 45.41
N GLY A 638 57.70 14.52 44.44
CA GLY A 638 58.73 14.68 43.40
C GLY A 638 58.71 13.64 42.28
N ASP A 639 59.41 13.84 41.15
CA ASP A 639 59.96 15.09 40.59
C ASP A 639 60.31 14.88 39.10
N THR A 640 60.54 15.96 38.35
CA THR A 640 61.29 16.02 37.06
C THR A 640 61.10 14.92 35.97
N SER A 641 60.31 15.27 34.93
CA SER A 641 60.65 15.27 33.48
C SER A 641 61.33 14.09 32.72
N THR A 642 61.10 14.12 31.40
CA THR A 642 61.93 13.62 30.27
C THR A 642 62.03 12.11 29.94
N ALA A 643 61.28 11.72 28.90
CA ALA A 643 61.76 11.26 27.57
C ALA A 643 62.72 10.04 27.39
N LEU A 644 62.69 9.47 26.17
CA LEU A 644 63.55 8.41 25.60
C LEU A 644 63.33 7.02 26.22
N SER A 645 62.67 6.04 25.58
CA SER A 645 62.90 5.36 24.30
C SER A 645 63.89 4.18 24.36
N ASN A 646 63.51 3.10 23.68
CA ASN A 646 64.36 2.01 23.15
C ASN A 646 64.94 0.94 24.10
N ARG A 647 64.43 -0.29 23.87
CA ARG A 647 65.19 -1.49 23.44
C ARG A 647 65.76 -2.49 24.49
N VAL A 648 65.18 -3.71 24.43
CA VAL A 648 65.83 -4.99 24.01
C VAL A 648 66.58 -5.88 25.04
N LYS A 649 66.16 -7.17 25.10
CA LYS A 649 66.91 -8.40 25.55
C LYS A 649 67.28 -8.51 27.06
N GLU A 650 67.53 -9.68 27.67
CA GLU A 650 67.34 -11.10 27.28
C GLU A 650 67.25 -12.05 28.50
N GLU A 651 66.52 -13.17 28.34
CA GLU A 651 66.77 -14.54 28.88
C GLU A 651 66.99 -14.84 30.39
N LEU A 652 67.21 -16.15 30.67
CA LEU A 652 67.54 -16.87 31.92
C LEU A 652 66.38 -17.21 32.89
N THR A 653 66.27 -18.44 33.47
CA THR A 653 66.51 -19.85 33.03
C THR A 653 65.97 -20.82 34.10
N ASP A 654 65.66 -22.08 33.72
CA ASP A 654 65.61 -23.28 34.58
C ASP A 654 64.55 -23.41 35.71
N SER A 655 64.08 -24.60 36.12
CA SER A 655 64.12 -25.96 35.51
C SER A 655 63.14 -26.97 36.19
N SER A 656 63.10 -28.21 35.67
CA SER A 656 62.66 -29.49 36.29
C SER A 656 61.23 -30.07 36.04
N SER A 657 61.23 -31.25 35.38
CA SER A 657 60.28 -32.40 35.40
C SER A 657 58.74 -32.19 35.29
N ALA A 658 58.00 -32.62 34.25
CA ALA A 658 57.83 -33.96 33.61
C ALA A 658 56.79 -34.86 34.31
N LEU A 659 55.77 -35.50 33.70
CA LEU A 659 55.29 -35.66 32.29
C LEU A 659 53.73 -35.81 32.33
N SER A 660 52.94 -35.05 31.54
CA SER A 660 52.38 -35.37 30.19
C SER A 660 51.28 -36.47 30.17
N PRO A 661 50.20 -36.38 29.34
CA PRO A 661 50.31 -36.13 27.90
C PRO A 661 49.26 -35.20 27.22
N LEU A 662 49.52 -34.92 25.93
CA LEU A 662 48.71 -34.21 24.91
C LEU A 662 48.50 -32.68 25.08
N PRO A 663 48.98 -31.86 24.11
CA PRO A 663 48.86 -30.40 24.19
C PRO A 663 47.57 -29.87 23.54
N LEU A 664 46.97 -28.86 24.19
CA LEU A 664 46.03 -27.95 23.55
C LEU A 664 46.75 -27.09 22.51
N THR A 665 46.10 -26.82 21.37
CA THR A 665 46.59 -25.83 20.41
C THR A 665 46.53 -24.41 21.01
N PRO A 666 47.47 -23.51 20.68
CA PRO A 666 47.51 -22.18 21.29
C PRO A 666 46.25 -21.37 20.94
N CYS A 667 45.64 -20.73 21.94
CA CYS A 667 44.59 -19.75 21.70
C CYS A 667 45.16 -18.60 20.83
N PRO A 668 44.49 -18.19 19.74
CA PRO A 668 44.95 -17.07 18.94
C PRO A 668 44.94 -15.80 19.79
N ALA A 669 46.02 -15.02 19.72
CA ALA A 669 46.13 -13.76 20.45
C ALA A 669 44.96 -12.83 20.09
N ARG A 670 44.32 -12.23 21.12
CA ARG A 670 43.17 -11.32 20.95
C ARG A 670 43.51 -10.22 19.94
N ARG A 671 42.87 -10.26 18.76
CA ARG A 671 42.88 -9.13 17.82
C ARG A 671 42.23 -7.93 18.49
N THR A 672 42.88 -6.77 18.38
CA THR A 672 42.58 -5.60 19.20
C THR A 672 41.49 -4.69 18.64
N SER A 673 40.95 -4.96 17.45
CA SER A 673 39.69 -4.37 16.96
C SER A 673 39.09 -5.22 15.83
N TYR A 674 37.79 -5.09 15.57
CA TYR A 674 37.15 -5.68 14.39
C TYR A 674 37.30 -4.77 13.18
N ARG A 675 37.74 -5.32 12.04
CA ARG A 675 37.82 -4.57 10.77
C ARG A 675 36.46 -4.65 10.07
N ILE A 676 35.57 -3.69 10.37
CA ILE A 676 34.24 -3.60 9.76
C ILE A 676 34.32 -2.69 8.52
N TRP A 677 33.69 -3.10 7.41
CA TRP A 677 33.42 -2.23 6.26
C TRP A 677 31.91 -2.09 6.05
N SER A 678 31.42 -0.88 5.78
CA SER A 678 29.98 -0.62 5.62
C SER A 678 29.67 0.12 4.31
N VAL A 679 28.72 -0.41 3.52
CA VAL A 679 28.35 0.11 2.19
C VAL A 679 26.87 0.49 2.15
N HIS A 680 26.61 1.77 1.95
CA HIS A 680 25.26 2.35 1.93
C HIS A 680 25.20 3.66 1.12
N SER A 681 24.00 4.22 0.89
CA SER A 681 23.82 5.34 -0.05
C SER A 681 24.64 6.61 0.24
N ASP A 682 25.11 6.79 1.47
CA ASP A 682 25.85 8.00 1.88
C ASP A 682 27.36 7.88 1.59
N ASN A 683 27.87 6.68 1.27
CA ASN A 683 29.28 6.43 0.96
C ASN A 683 29.52 5.56 -0.28
N SER A 684 28.50 4.93 -0.88
CA SER A 684 28.67 4.01 -2.02
C SER A 684 29.17 4.66 -3.32
N GLY A 685 29.38 5.98 -3.34
CA GLY A 685 30.04 6.72 -4.43
C GLY A 685 31.43 7.25 -4.09
N SER A 686 31.95 7.05 -2.87
CA SER A 686 33.32 7.48 -2.52
C SER A 686 34.35 6.66 -3.30
N ASP A 687 35.49 7.27 -3.64
CA ASP A 687 36.55 6.59 -4.41
C ASP A 687 37.00 5.28 -3.74
N GLU A 688 37.08 5.29 -2.41
CA GLU A 688 37.33 4.10 -1.57
C GLU A 688 36.29 3.00 -1.79
N ASN A 689 35.00 3.33 -1.78
CA ASN A 689 33.92 2.36 -2.00
C ASN A 689 33.79 1.94 -3.46
N VAL A 690 34.09 2.82 -4.41
CA VAL A 690 34.11 2.50 -5.85
C VAL A 690 35.26 1.54 -6.16
N ALA A 691 36.45 1.76 -5.59
CA ALA A 691 37.58 0.85 -5.67
C ALA A 691 37.28 -0.49 -4.96
N PHE A 692 36.75 -0.45 -3.72
CA PHE A 692 36.32 -1.64 -2.97
C PHE A 692 35.25 -2.44 -3.74
N ILE A 693 34.30 -1.78 -4.41
CA ILE A 693 33.28 -2.44 -5.23
C ILE A 693 33.90 -3.05 -6.49
N LYS A 694 34.84 -2.36 -7.15
CA LYS A 694 35.48 -2.85 -8.39
C LYS A 694 36.30 -4.12 -8.17
N ASP A 695 36.94 -4.28 -7.01
CA ASP A 695 37.72 -5.48 -6.64
C ASP A 695 37.16 -6.19 -5.39
N ILE A 696 35.83 -6.22 -5.22
CA ILE A 696 35.20 -6.66 -3.96
C ILE A 696 35.61 -8.07 -3.55
N THR A 697 35.78 -8.97 -4.52
CA THR A 697 36.14 -10.38 -4.30
C THR A 697 37.50 -10.53 -3.61
N ASN A 698 38.44 -9.61 -3.84
CA ASN A 698 39.70 -9.57 -3.09
C ASN A 698 39.63 -8.63 -1.89
N ALA A 699 39.00 -7.46 -2.03
CA ALA A 699 38.97 -6.43 -1.00
C ALA A 699 38.30 -6.90 0.30
N VAL A 700 37.26 -7.76 0.22
CA VAL A 700 36.60 -8.32 1.43
C VAL A 700 37.55 -9.09 2.34
N LYS A 701 38.61 -9.71 1.80
CA LYS A 701 39.58 -10.54 2.53
C LYS A 701 40.28 -9.77 3.67
N ASN A 702 40.32 -8.45 3.55
CA ASN A 702 40.91 -7.53 4.54
C ASN A 702 39.98 -7.19 5.72
N PHE A 703 38.72 -7.65 5.72
CA PHE A 703 37.72 -7.26 6.71
C PHE A 703 37.19 -8.45 7.51
N ASP A 704 36.82 -8.20 8.77
CA ASP A 704 36.19 -9.19 9.64
C ASP A 704 34.65 -9.17 9.51
N ALA A 705 34.07 -8.04 9.08
CA ALA A 705 32.65 -7.93 8.74
C ALA A 705 32.39 -6.99 7.54
N LEU A 706 31.34 -7.30 6.76
CA LEU A 706 30.81 -6.42 5.70
C LEU A 706 29.32 -6.13 5.92
N PHE A 707 28.97 -4.88 6.20
CA PHE A 707 27.60 -4.44 6.45
C PHE A 707 27.02 -3.70 5.23
N THR A 708 25.84 -4.09 4.74
CA THR A 708 25.34 -3.67 3.43
C THR A 708 23.88 -3.21 3.46
N SER A 709 23.61 -2.09 2.77
CA SER A 709 22.25 -1.65 2.45
C SER A 709 21.95 -1.84 0.94
N PRO A 710 20.78 -1.44 0.41
CA PRO A 710 20.40 -1.67 -1.00
C PRO A 710 21.34 -1.07 -2.07
N SER A 711 22.33 -0.27 -1.66
CA SER A 711 23.40 0.27 -2.51
C SER A 711 24.36 -0.78 -3.03
N LEU A 712 24.64 -1.85 -2.27
CA LEU A 712 25.42 -3.01 -2.76
C LEU A 712 24.52 -4.06 -3.45
N GLY A 713 23.21 -3.83 -3.53
CA GLY A 713 22.24 -4.82 -4.00
C GLY A 713 22.31 -5.15 -5.50
N THR A 714 23.08 -4.41 -6.31
CA THR A 714 23.10 -4.50 -7.78
C THR A 714 24.50 -4.45 -8.37
N GLY A 715 24.81 -5.36 -9.30
CA GLY A 715 25.98 -5.26 -10.19
C GLY A 715 27.33 -5.72 -9.65
N VAL A 716 27.36 -6.43 -8.51
CA VAL A 716 28.58 -7.00 -7.93
C VAL A 716 28.27 -8.39 -7.35
N ASP A 717 29.16 -9.37 -7.56
CA ASP A 717 29.03 -10.75 -7.08
C ASP A 717 30.30 -11.18 -6.33
N ILE A 718 30.21 -11.33 -5.01
CA ILE A 718 31.31 -11.80 -4.15
C ILE A 718 31.41 -13.31 -4.34
N SER A 719 32.34 -13.74 -5.19
CA SER A 719 32.38 -15.10 -5.72
C SER A 719 33.30 -16.06 -4.97
N GLU A 720 34.31 -15.54 -4.25
CA GLU A 720 35.25 -16.32 -3.44
C GLU A 720 34.81 -16.45 -1.99
N TYR A 721 35.30 -17.49 -1.30
CA TYR A 721 35.01 -17.74 0.11
C TYR A 721 35.79 -16.79 1.02
N HIS A 722 35.07 -16.15 1.96
CA HIS A 722 35.66 -15.30 3.00
C HIS A 722 34.75 -15.16 4.23
N PHE A 723 33.45 -14.98 4.04
CA PHE A 723 32.46 -14.93 5.13
C PHE A 723 31.95 -16.33 5.48
N ASP A 724 31.96 -16.66 6.77
CA ASP A 724 31.46 -17.92 7.33
C ASP A 724 29.94 -17.91 7.49
N LEU A 725 29.34 -16.72 7.71
CA LEU A 725 27.90 -16.53 7.91
C LEU A 725 27.38 -15.30 7.16
N VAL A 726 26.13 -15.35 6.68
CA VAL A 726 25.39 -14.19 6.14
C VAL A 726 24.14 -13.93 6.97
N PHE A 727 23.92 -12.68 7.35
CA PHE A 727 22.78 -12.22 8.14
C PHE A 727 21.85 -11.33 7.32
N GLY A 728 20.54 -11.53 7.46
CA GLY A 728 19.50 -10.69 6.83
C GLY A 728 18.61 -10.03 7.87
N VAL A 729 18.56 -8.68 7.88
CA VAL A 729 17.70 -7.89 8.79
C VAL A 729 16.77 -6.99 7.98
N PHE A 730 15.55 -7.44 7.73
CA PHE A 730 14.62 -6.75 6.84
C PHE A 730 13.41 -6.20 7.59
N HIS A 731 13.21 -4.88 7.53
CA HIS A 731 12.19 -4.17 8.30
C HIS A 731 10.88 -3.96 7.52
N GLY A 732 10.84 -4.21 6.21
CA GLY A 732 9.68 -3.87 5.37
C GLY A 732 9.60 -2.38 5.06
N VAL A 733 10.75 -1.71 5.00
CA VAL A 733 10.88 -0.26 4.81
C VAL A 733 11.04 0.11 3.34
N SER A 734 11.95 -0.55 2.62
CA SER A 734 12.35 -0.10 1.27
C SER A 734 12.41 -1.18 0.19
N GLN A 735 12.49 -2.47 0.55
CA GLN A 735 12.71 -3.56 -0.41
C GLN A 735 11.57 -4.60 -0.46
N THR A 736 11.35 -5.18 -1.64
CA THR A 736 10.52 -6.39 -1.85
C THR A 736 11.26 -7.66 -1.45
N ALA A 737 10.56 -8.79 -1.39
CA ALA A 737 11.18 -10.10 -1.19
C ALA A 737 12.26 -10.43 -2.23
N THR A 738 12.02 -10.10 -3.52
CA THR A 738 13.00 -10.31 -4.59
C THR A 738 14.25 -9.46 -4.41
N GLU A 739 14.10 -8.18 -4.05
CA GLU A 739 15.23 -7.28 -3.77
C GLU A 739 16.04 -7.72 -2.54
N CYS A 740 15.36 -8.19 -1.47
CA CYS A 740 16.00 -8.75 -0.28
C CYS A 740 16.76 -10.05 -0.58
N ALA A 741 16.15 -10.96 -1.35
CA ALA A 741 16.78 -12.23 -1.74
C ALA A 741 18.02 -12.00 -2.62
N GLN A 742 17.94 -11.11 -3.61
CA GLN A 742 19.09 -10.76 -4.43
C GLN A 742 20.26 -10.19 -3.61
N GLN A 743 19.99 -9.35 -2.61
CA GLN A 743 21.03 -8.77 -1.75
C GLN A 743 21.76 -9.83 -0.92
N LEU A 744 21.04 -10.82 -0.38
CA LEU A 744 21.65 -11.98 0.29
C LEU A 744 22.49 -12.82 -0.70
N TYR A 745 21.97 -13.03 -1.91
CA TYR A 745 22.58 -13.87 -2.94
C TYR A 745 23.73 -13.20 -3.72
N ARG A 746 24.17 -12.00 -3.34
CA ARG A 746 25.43 -11.42 -3.86
C ARG A 746 26.67 -12.12 -3.30
N TYR A 747 26.60 -12.76 -2.12
CA TYR A 747 27.62 -13.71 -1.67
C TYR A 747 27.33 -15.10 -2.25
N ARG A 748 28.21 -15.58 -3.14
CA ARG A 748 27.97 -16.80 -3.93
C ARG A 748 28.32 -18.11 -3.21
N PRO A 749 29.33 -18.19 -2.32
CA PRO A 749 29.59 -19.40 -1.53
C PRO A 749 28.34 -19.91 -0.78
N LYS A 750 28.31 -21.23 -0.55
CA LYS A 750 27.22 -21.88 0.20
C LYS A 750 27.57 -21.89 1.68
N VAL A 751 27.04 -20.92 2.42
CA VAL A 751 27.16 -20.80 3.87
C VAL A 751 25.79 -20.63 4.53
N PRO A 752 25.65 -20.84 5.86
CA PRO A 752 24.40 -20.62 6.56
C PRO A 752 23.93 -19.16 6.50
N PHE A 753 22.62 -18.98 6.32
CA PHE A 753 21.95 -17.68 6.32
C PHE A 753 21.13 -17.53 7.61
N HIS A 754 21.34 -16.45 8.37
CA HIS A 754 20.56 -16.12 9.57
C HIS A 754 19.64 -14.94 9.28
N ILE A 755 18.32 -15.18 9.19
CA ILE A 755 17.37 -14.19 8.68
C ILE A 755 16.32 -13.83 9.72
N TRP A 756 16.13 -12.54 9.93
CA TRP A 756 14.98 -11.94 10.60
C TRP A 756 14.27 -10.95 9.67
N VAL A 757 12.93 -11.01 9.67
CA VAL A 757 12.07 -10.05 8.98
C VAL A 757 11.02 -9.52 9.94
N ALA A 758 10.69 -8.23 9.91
CA ALA A 758 9.61 -7.67 10.73
C ALA A 758 8.26 -8.38 10.48
N LYS A 759 7.45 -8.60 11.53
CA LYS A 759 6.12 -9.23 11.40
C LYS A 759 5.13 -8.38 10.60
N ARG A 760 5.29 -7.05 10.61
CA ARG A 760 4.34 -6.05 10.07
C ARG A 760 5.15 -4.84 9.55
N PRO A 761 4.73 -4.13 8.48
CA PRO A 761 5.42 -2.95 7.99
C PRO A 761 5.36 -1.78 8.99
N PRO A 762 6.47 -1.06 9.26
CA PRO A 762 6.54 -0.03 10.31
C PRO A 762 5.77 1.27 9.98
N PHE A 763 5.25 1.41 8.77
CA PHE A 763 4.45 2.55 8.31
C PHE A 763 3.00 2.17 7.99
N GLY A 764 2.53 1.03 8.50
CA GLY A 764 1.19 0.50 8.23
C GLY A 764 1.05 -0.14 6.85
N TYR A 765 -0.14 -0.67 6.58
CA TYR A 765 -0.47 -1.34 5.31
C TYR A 765 -0.81 -0.33 4.21
N LYS A 766 -0.28 -0.60 3.01
CA LYS A 766 -0.55 0.15 1.77
C LYS A 766 -1.53 -0.61 0.88
N ASP A 767 -2.24 0.08 0.00
CA ASP A 767 -3.22 -0.50 -0.92
C ASP A 767 -2.59 -1.50 -1.90
N THR A 768 -3.29 -2.60 -2.21
CA THR A 768 -2.82 -3.73 -3.03
C THR A 768 -3.70 -4.02 -4.25
N ASN A 769 -4.77 -3.24 -4.45
CA ASN A 769 -5.60 -3.25 -5.65
C ASN A 769 -5.11 -2.19 -6.67
N ALA A 770 -4.51 -2.64 -7.78
CA ALA A 770 -4.01 -1.76 -8.84
C ALA A 770 -5.09 -0.87 -9.46
N SER A 771 -6.28 -1.43 -9.70
CA SER A 771 -7.46 -0.75 -10.25
C SER A 771 -7.87 0.43 -9.36
N LYS A 772 -7.89 0.24 -8.04
CA LYS A 772 -8.23 1.28 -7.06
C LYS A 772 -7.10 2.28 -6.80
N ILE A 773 -5.84 1.91 -7.04
CA ILE A 773 -4.71 2.86 -7.07
C ILE A 773 -4.87 3.79 -8.30
N LYS A 774 -5.15 3.23 -9.49
CA LYS A 774 -5.41 3.96 -10.73
C LYS A 774 -6.59 4.93 -10.59
N GLU A 775 -7.70 4.44 -10.06
CA GLU A 775 -8.93 5.21 -9.83
C GLU A 775 -8.67 6.48 -8.99
N ARG A 776 -8.06 6.32 -7.80
CA ARG A 776 -7.79 7.45 -6.88
C ARG A 776 -6.79 8.46 -7.46
N LEU A 777 -5.81 7.99 -8.23
CA LEU A 777 -4.85 8.84 -8.93
C LEU A 777 -5.57 9.72 -9.96
N LEU A 778 -6.43 9.11 -10.79
CA LEU A 778 -7.22 9.83 -11.79
C LEU A 778 -8.25 10.79 -11.17
N GLN A 779 -8.96 10.38 -10.10
CA GLN A 779 -9.87 11.26 -9.35
C GLN A 779 -9.15 12.50 -8.77
N THR A 780 -7.93 12.33 -8.25
CA THR A 780 -7.12 13.43 -7.73
C THR A 780 -6.63 14.36 -8.85
N ASN A 781 -6.31 13.81 -10.01
CA ASN A 781 -5.93 14.56 -11.21
C ASN A 781 -7.10 15.35 -11.83
N GLU A 782 -8.32 14.77 -11.86
CA GLU A 782 -9.55 15.43 -12.34
C GLU A 782 -9.96 16.57 -11.40
N MET A 783 -9.97 16.34 -10.09
CA MET A 783 -10.26 17.38 -9.09
C MET A 783 -9.26 18.55 -9.20
N THR A 784 -7.97 18.25 -9.41
CA THR A 784 -6.95 19.30 -9.62
C THR A 784 -7.13 20.03 -10.95
N ALA A 785 -7.53 19.35 -12.04
CA ALA A 785 -7.81 20.00 -13.33
C ALA A 785 -8.98 21.00 -13.19
N PHE A 786 -10.06 20.57 -12.53
CA PHE A 786 -11.23 21.39 -12.23
C PHE A 786 -10.89 22.63 -11.39
N LEU A 787 -10.08 22.48 -10.33
CA LEU A 787 -9.62 23.60 -9.48
C LEU A 787 -8.72 24.60 -10.22
N LEU A 788 -8.02 24.18 -11.28
CA LEU A 788 -7.24 25.06 -12.14
C LEU A 788 -8.08 25.79 -13.21
N ARG A 789 -9.40 25.53 -13.26
CA ARG A 789 -10.35 25.95 -14.31
C ARG A 789 -9.96 25.43 -15.71
N ILE A 790 -9.29 24.27 -15.76
CA ILE A 790 -9.00 23.53 -17.00
C ILE A 790 -10.11 22.49 -17.19
N ASP A 791 -10.41 22.10 -18.44
CA ASP A 791 -11.34 21.03 -18.74
C ASP A 791 -11.02 19.72 -17.96
N ARG A 792 -12.08 19.04 -17.49
CA ARG A 792 -11.96 17.81 -16.69
C ARG A 792 -11.45 16.62 -17.50
N GLU A 793 -11.66 16.58 -18.81
CA GLU A 793 -11.09 15.52 -19.66
C GLU A 793 -9.58 15.68 -19.84
N THR A 794 -9.01 16.89 -19.73
CA THR A 794 -7.56 17.07 -19.53
C THR A 794 -7.05 16.48 -18.21
N GLY A 795 -7.89 16.40 -17.17
CA GLY A 795 -7.59 15.63 -15.96
C GLY A 795 -7.47 14.11 -16.20
N LYS A 796 -8.08 13.63 -17.30
CA LYS A 796 -8.01 12.25 -17.80
C LYS A 796 -6.96 12.09 -18.92
N ARG A 797 -6.37 13.18 -19.43
CA ARG A 797 -5.22 13.15 -20.36
C ARG A 797 -3.94 12.71 -19.64
N GLY A 798 -3.87 11.41 -19.37
CA GLY A 798 -2.62 10.64 -19.28
C GLY A 798 -2.62 9.42 -20.19
N ALA A 799 -3.62 9.30 -21.07
CA ALA A 799 -3.98 8.07 -21.78
C ALA A 799 -3.15 7.78 -23.04
N GLU A 800 -2.29 8.69 -23.51
CA GLU A 800 -1.41 8.45 -24.67
C GLU A 800 -0.56 7.18 -24.51
N LYS A 801 -0.23 6.81 -23.26
CA LYS A 801 0.41 5.53 -22.90
C LYS A 801 -0.32 4.87 -21.73
N ASP A 802 -1.62 4.62 -21.91
CA ASP A 802 -2.50 3.99 -20.90
C ASP A 802 -1.93 2.66 -20.35
N TRP A 803 -1.21 1.91 -21.19
CA TRP A 803 -0.47 0.70 -20.82
C TRP A 803 0.67 0.94 -19.81
N ALA A 804 1.32 2.10 -19.87
CA ALA A 804 2.35 2.49 -18.91
C ALA A 804 1.77 2.96 -17.57
N LEU A 805 0.59 3.61 -17.58
CA LEU A 805 -0.19 3.92 -16.37
C LEU A 805 -0.67 2.63 -15.70
N GLU A 806 -1.17 1.67 -16.47
CA GLU A 806 -1.60 0.36 -15.97
C GLU A 806 -0.43 -0.42 -15.34
N ALA A 807 0.72 -0.46 -16.03
CA ALA A 807 1.94 -1.06 -15.51
C ALA A 807 2.45 -0.36 -14.25
N TYR A 808 2.42 0.98 -14.18
CA TYR A 808 2.80 1.75 -13.00
C TYR A 808 1.96 1.31 -11.78
N CYS A 809 0.63 1.27 -11.93
CA CYS A 809 -0.30 0.88 -10.87
C CYS A 809 -0.15 -0.60 -10.46
N GLN A 810 0.08 -1.50 -11.42
CA GLN A 810 0.29 -2.92 -11.14
C GLN A 810 1.62 -3.19 -10.42
N ILE A 811 2.71 -2.52 -10.79
CA ILE A 811 4.00 -2.57 -10.07
C ILE A 811 3.83 -2.03 -8.65
N MET A 812 3.11 -0.92 -8.49
CA MET A 812 2.83 -0.30 -7.18
C MET A 812 2.08 -1.28 -6.27
N ALA A 813 1.00 -1.89 -6.77
CA ALA A 813 0.22 -2.91 -6.07
C ALA A 813 1.06 -4.14 -5.70
N ASN A 814 1.89 -4.65 -6.61
CA ASN A 814 2.77 -5.80 -6.37
C ASN A 814 3.82 -5.48 -5.30
N ARG A 815 4.45 -4.29 -5.38
CA ARG A 815 5.43 -3.79 -4.40
C ARG A 815 4.80 -3.60 -3.03
N HIS A 816 3.60 -3.05 -2.96
CA HIS A 816 2.83 -2.90 -1.73
C HIS A 816 2.45 -4.25 -1.13
N TYR A 817 1.99 -5.21 -1.93
CA TYR A 817 1.70 -6.56 -1.47
C TYR A 817 2.95 -7.23 -0.85
N SER A 818 4.11 -7.12 -1.52
CA SER A 818 5.38 -7.65 -1.00
C SER A 818 5.80 -6.99 0.32
N LEU A 819 5.78 -5.65 0.40
CA LEU A 819 6.12 -4.90 1.62
C LEU A 819 5.15 -5.20 2.79
N ASN A 820 3.85 -5.31 2.51
CA ASN A 820 2.81 -5.62 3.49
C ASN A 820 2.99 -7.01 4.13
N ASN A 821 3.59 -7.97 3.39
CA ASN A 821 3.67 -9.38 3.75
C ASN A 821 5.13 -9.91 3.82
N LEU A 822 6.13 -9.02 3.92
CA LEU A 822 7.54 -9.32 3.56
C LEU A 822 8.12 -10.56 4.25
N ARG A 823 7.73 -10.84 5.49
CA ARG A 823 8.16 -12.03 6.25
C ARG A 823 7.75 -13.33 5.54
N ASP A 824 6.49 -13.48 5.17
CA ASP A 824 6.00 -14.65 4.43
C ASP A 824 6.36 -14.62 2.95
N ASP A 825 6.55 -13.43 2.41
CA ASP A 825 6.95 -13.22 1.01
C ASP A 825 8.38 -13.71 0.76
N LEU A 826 9.34 -13.22 1.55
CA LEU A 826 10.74 -13.64 1.48
C LEU A 826 10.91 -15.12 1.87
N ARG A 827 10.18 -15.61 2.88
CA ARG A 827 10.16 -17.05 3.23
C ARG A 827 9.72 -17.89 2.04
N SER A 828 8.61 -17.52 1.39
CA SER A 828 8.09 -18.24 0.22
C SER A 828 9.03 -18.23 -0.98
N LEU A 829 9.72 -17.11 -1.24
CA LEU A 829 10.71 -17.01 -2.33
C LEU A 829 11.92 -17.90 -2.05
N LEU A 830 12.50 -17.79 -0.86
CA LEU A 830 13.65 -18.60 -0.44
C LEU A 830 13.33 -20.11 -0.39
N THR A 831 12.08 -20.50 -0.18
CA THR A 831 11.62 -21.89 -0.37
C THR A 831 11.61 -22.31 -1.84
N GLU A 832 11.10 -21.49 -2.78
CA GLU A 832 11.15 -21.84 -4.22
C GLU A 832 12.58 -21.85 -4.78
N MET A 833 13.50 -21.09 -4.17
CA MET A 833 14.93 -21.13 -4.47
C MET A 833 15.65 -22.41 -3.97
N GLY A 834 14.95 -23.31 -3.27
CA GLY A 834 15.48 -24.64 -2.90
C GLY A 834 16.40 -24.64 -1.67
N ASN A 835 16.05 -23.87 -0.64
CA ASN A 835 16.78 -23.82 0.63
C ASN A 835 16.10 -24.64 1.74
N THR A 836 16.87 -25.04 2.75
CA THR A 836 16.36 -25.69 3.98
C THR A 836 16.16 -24.66 5.09
N PHE A 837 15.18 -24.87 5.97
CA PHE A 837 14.84 -23.93 7.05
C PHE A 837 14.98 -24.60 8.42
N ILE A 838 15.64 -23.92 9.34
CA ILE A 838 15.72 -24.22 10.77
C ILE A 838 15.09 -23.05 11.51
N TYR A 839 14.06 -23.30 12.31
CA TYR A 839 13.34 -22.24 13.03
C TYR A 839 14.03 -21.96 14.37
N VAL A 840 14.31 -20.68 14.63
CA VAL A 840 14.92 -20.20 15.88
C VAL A 840 13.85 -19.47 16.70
N GLY A 841 13.96 -19.60 18.03
CA GLY A 841 12.95 -19.16 19.01
C GLY A 841 12.54 -17.69 18.93
N SER A 842 11.46 -17.37 19.64
CA SER A 842 10.86 -16.03 19.69
C SER A 842 11.55 -15.04 20.63
N ASP A 843 12.62 -15.47 21.32
CA ASP A 843 13.28 -14.72 22.38
C ASP A 843 13.87 -13.39 21.89
N SER A 844 13.92 -12.41 22.78
CA SER A 844 14.46 -11.07 22.51
C SER A 844 15.59 -10.74 23.47
N ASP A 845 16.63 -10.07 22.98
CA ASP A 845 17.74 -9.58 23.78
C ASP A 845 17.58 -8.07 24.10
N PRO A 846 17.26 -7.68 25.35
CA PRO A 846 17.14 -6.28 25.73
C PRO A 846 18.45 -5.49 25.59
N GLN A 847 19.62 -6.14 25.74
CA GLN A 847 20.90 -5.45 25.74
C GLN A 847 21.28 -4.94 24.34
N SER A 848 21.12 -5.76 23.30
CA SER A 848 21.30 -5.34 21.91
C SER A 848 20.26 -4.30 21.48
N LEU A 849 19.02 -4.39 21.98
CA LEU A 849 18.00 -3.39 21.70
C LEU A 849 18.38 -2.01 22.25
N GLU A 850 18.89 -1.92 23.49
CA GLU A 850 19.31 -0.66 24.10
C GLU A 850 20.58 -0.09 23.45
N SER A 851 21.56 -0.95 23.15
CA SER A 851 22.79 -0.56 22.42
C SER A 851 22.47 0.08 21.06
N LEU A 852 21.46 -0.44 20.33
CA LEU A 852 20.97 0.15 19.07
C LEU A 852 20.13 1.43 19.23
N LYS A 853 19.66 1.77 20.44
CA LYS A 853 19.10 3.09 20.75
C LYS A 853 20.22 4.09 21.03
N ALA A 854 21.19 3.73 21.87
CA ALA A 854 22.35 4.56 22.20
C ALA A 854 23.15 4.95 20.94
N ALA A 855 23.47 3.98 20.09
CA ALA A 855 24.15 4.21 18.81
C ALA A 855 23.35 5.14 17.87
N ALA A 856 22.02 5.12 17.93
CA ALA A 856 21.18 6.01 17.13
C ALA A 856 21.29 7.47 17.61
N GLN A 857 21.16 7.69 18.92
CA GLN A 857 21.30 9.03 19.51
C GLN A 857 22.69 9.62 19.26
N ALA A 858 23.74 8.79 19.34
CA ALA A 858 25.11 9.21 19.03
C ALA A 858 25.26 9.64 17.56
N LEU A 859 24.69 8.89 16.61
CA LEU A 859 24.73 9.22 15.18
C LEU A 859 23.94 10.50 14.84
N ASP A 860 22.73 10.66 15.38
CA ASP A 860 21.90 11.82 15.11
C ASP A 860 22.55 13.09 15.70
N ARG A 861 23.10 13.04 16.92
CA ARG A 861 23.90 14.15 17.50
C ARG A 861 25.13 14.48 16.67
N ALA A 862 25.91 13.48 16.25
CA ALA A 862 27.11 13.69 15.46
C ALA A 862 26.82 14.35 14.10
N HIS A 863 25.73 13.93 13.45
CA HIS A 863 25.26 14.54 12.20
C HIS A 863 24.84 16.01 12.39
N ASN A 864 24.03 16.31 13.41
CA ASN A 864 23.57 17.68 13.70
C ASN A 864 24.77 18.62 13.96
N SER A 865 25.74 18.16 14.75
CA SER A 865 27.01 18.86 14.98
C SER A 865 27.83 19.07 13.70
N ALA A 866 27.95 18.05 12.84
CA ALA A 866 28.72 18.16 11.61
C ALA A 866 28.10 19.15 10.61
N VAL A 867 26.78 19.11 10.41
CA VAL A 867 26.06 20.04 9.53
C VAL A 867 26.12 21.47 10.07
N ALA A 868 25.94 21.69 11.38
CA ALA A 868 26.05 23.04 11.95
C ALA A 868 27.48 23.62 11.81
N LYS A 869 28.51 22.79 11.99
CA LYS A 869 29.92 23.20 11.93
C LYS A 869 30.53 23.22 10.52
N ALA A 870 29.81 22.73 9.50
CA ALA A 870 30.24 22.75 8.11
C ALA A 870 30.44 24.18 7.57
N LYS A 871 31.22 24.32 6.49
CA LYS A 871 31.44 25.62 5.85
C LYS A 871 30.17 26.13 5.17
N ASN A 872 30.06 27.45 5.07
CA ASN A 872 29.05 28.09 4.23
C ASN A 872 29.57 28.11 2.78
N ILE A 873 28.71 27.75 1.82
CA ILE A 873 29.00 27.75 0.38
C ILE A 873 28.06 28.68 -0.36
N THR A 874 28.41 29.06 -1.59
CA THR A 874 27.55 29.88 -2.46
C THR A 874 26.49 29.04 -3.19
N LEU A 875 25.45 29.70 -3.70
CA LEU A 875 24.44 29.08 -4.57
C LEU A 875 25.06 28.46 -5.84
N SER A 876 26.17 29.00 -6.34
CA SER A 876 26.90 28.46 -7.50
C SER A 876 27.60 27.14 -7.16
N GLU A 877 28.30 27.07 -6.03
CA GLU A 877 28.94 25.84 -5.54
C GLU A 877 27.91 24.78 -5.18
N TYR A 878 26.80 25.16 -4.53
CA TYR A 878 25.69 24.24 -4.23
C TYR A 878 25.11 23.63 -5.51
N ARG A 879 24.89 24.43 -6.57
CA ARG A 879 24.43 23.94 -7.88
C ARG A 879 25.44 23.01 -8.54
N ALA A 880 26.72 23.39 -8.56
CA ALA A 880 27.79 22.55 -9.12
C ALA A 880 27.93 21.21 -8.37
N ARG A 881 27.66 21.20 -7.06
CA ARG A 881 27.60 20.00 -6.22
C ARG A 881 26.33 19.18 -6.43
N GLN A 882 25.17 19.80 -6.69
CA GLN A 882 23.96 19.06 -7.08
C GLN A 882 24.12 18.30 -8.41
N SER A 883 25.05 18.71 -9.27
CA SER A 883 25.42 18.01 -10.51
C SER A 883 26.57 17.00 -10.39
N LYS A 884 27.08 16.72 -9.18
CA LYS A 884 28.08 15.66 -8.96
C LYS A 884 27.39 14.29 -8.73
N ASP A 885 27.96 13.23 -9.29
CA ASP A 885 27.53 11.84 -9.03
C ASP A 885 27.78 11.40 -7.57
N TYR A 886 28.79 11.98 -6.91
CA TYR A 886 29.09 11.78 -5.50
C TYR A 886 29.51 13.08 -4.81
N LEU A 887 29.24 13.16 -3.51
CA LEU A 887 29.63 14.24 -2.62
C LEU A 887 30.34 13.63 -1.41
N ASP A 888 31.56 14.09 -1.12
CA ASP A 888 32.26 13.77 0.13
C ASP A 888 31.37 14.11 1.35
N PRO A 889 31.46 13.41 2.50
CA PRO A 889 30.62 13.70 3.66
C PRO A 889 30.65 15.17 4.10
N ASN A 890 31.79 15.86 3.98
CA ASN A 890 31.89 17.29 4.25
C ASN A 890 31.11 18.11 3.20
N GLU A 891 31.21 17.78 1.90
CA GLU A 891 30.40 18.42 0.87
C GLU A 891 28.89 18.16 1.05
N ILE A 892 28.49 16.98 1.55
CA ILE A 892 27.10 16.69 1.94
C ILE A 892 26.67 17.61 3.08
N PHE A 893 27.46 17.73 4.15
CA PHE A 893 27.15 18.59 5.29
C PHE A 893 27.10 20.07 4.90
N GLU A 894 28.03 20.54 4.06
CA GLU A 894 28.06 21.91 3.51
C GLU A 894 26.84 22.18 2.60
N CYS A 895 26.44 21.22 1.76
CA CYS A 895 25.22 21.33 0.94
C CYS A 895 23.94 21.29 1.77
N GLU A 896 23.88 20.48 2.83
CA GLU A 896 22.74 20.45 3.74
C GLU A 896 22.66 21.75 4.56
N LYS A 897 23.79 22.26 5.06
CA LYS A 897 23.88 23.57 5.71
C LYS A 897 23.40 24.69 4.78
N PHE A 898 23.87 24.71 3.53
CA PHE A 898 23.38 25.67 2.54
C PHE A 898 21.87 25.54 2.32
N ARG A 899 21.35 24.33 2.06
CA ARG A 899 19.92 24.07 1.87
C ARG A 899 19.08 24.58 3.05
N ILE A 900 19.53 24.35 4.28
CA ILE A 900 18.84 24.79 5.50
C ILE A 900 18.87 26.33 5.59
N SER A 901 20.05 26.96 5.49
CA SER A 901 20.18 28.41 5.55
C SER A 901 19.38 29.13 4.45
N ASP A 902 19.47 28.65 3.21
CA ASP A 902 18.73 29.14 2.04
C ASP A 902 17.20 28.97 2.18
N SER A 903 16.75 27.94 2.91
CA SER A 903 15.33 27.65 3.17
C SER A 903 14.72 28.49 4.29
N TYR A 904 15.45 28.67 5.41
CA TYR A 904 14.90 29.28 6.63
C TYR A 904 15.34 30.73 6.88
N GLY A 905 16.39 31.22 6.19
CA GLY A 905 16.86 32.62 6.27
C GLY A 905 17.77 32.93 7.46
N ILE A 906 18.12 31.91 8.26
CA ILE A 906 18.81 32.05 9.55
C ILE A 906 20.12 31.24 9.60
N GLU A 907 20.88 31.42 10.68
CA GLU A 907 22.06 30.61 11.00
C GLU A 907 21.70 29.15 11.32
N VAL A 908 22.54 28.23 10.87
CA VAL A 908 22.30 26.78 11.02
C VAL A 908 22.90 26.25 12.31
N THR A 909 22.06 26.17 13.33
CA THR A 909 22.39 25.53 14.62
C THR A 909 22.09 24.04 14.61
N GLU A 910 22.68 23.28 15.54
CA GLU A 910 22.47 21.83 15.67
C GLU A 910 20.99 21.47 15.88
N SER A 911 20.26 22.30 16.63
CA SER A 911 18.81 22.18 16.84
C SER A 911 18.01 22.38 15.55
N LEU A 912 18.39 23.34 14.70
CA LEU A 912 17.71 23.57 13.42
C LEU A 912 17.86 22.39 12.46
N VAL A 913 19.02 21.72 12.46
CA VAL A 913 19.25 20.49 11.67
C VAL A 913 18.34 19.37 12.15
N GLU A 914 18.18 19.19 13.47
CA GLU A 914 17.26 18.21 14.05
C GLU A 914 15.79 18.51 13.69
N MET A 915 15.39 19.78 13.76
CA MET A 915 14.03 20.24 13.43
C MET A 915 13.67 20.08 11.95
N ASP A 916 14.62 20.35 11.05
CA ASP A 916 14.42 20.30 9.59
C ASP A 916 14.00 18.90 9.08
N LYS A 917 14.52 17.85 9.72
CA LYS A 917 14.18 16.43 9.47
C LYS A 917 14.36 15.97 8.01
N GLY A 918 15.26 16.57 7.25
CA GLY A 918 15.52 16.27 5.83
C GLY A 918 14.60 17.07 4.89
N GLY A 919 14.52 18.38 5.11
CA GLY A 919 13.66 19.31 4.40
C GLY A 919 12.17 19.03 4.59
N ARG A 920 11.77 18.33 5.67
CA ARG A 920 10.36 18.05 5.96
C ARG A 920 9.68 19.26 6.59
N LEU A 921 10.34 19.97 7.50
CA LEU A 921 9.79 21.17 8.13
C LEU A 921 9.54 22.29 7.12
N ILE A 922 10.49 22.64 6.24
CA ILE A 922 10.26 23.63 5.18
C ILE A 922 9.12 23.24 4.21
N ARG A 923 8.90 21.93 3.96
CA ARG A 923 7.75 21.45 3.17
C ARG A 923 6.42 21.58 3.93
N ALA A 924 6.45 21.45 5.25
CA ALA A 924 5.29 21.67 6.11
C ALA A 924 4.94 23.17 6.18
N ILE A 925 5.94 24.04 6.39
CA ILE A 925 5.78 25.51 6.40
C ILE A 925 5.35 26.05 5.02
N ALA A 926 5.80 25.45 3.92
CA ALA A 926 5.27 25.76 2.58
C ALA A 926 3.79 25.35 2.42
N GLY A 927 3.33 24.34 3.17
CA GLY A 927 1.92 24.00 3.29
C GLY A 927 1.14 24.97 4.19
N LEU A 928 1.78 25.49 5.25
CA LEU A 928 1.21 26.52 6.12
C LEU A 928 0.98 27.81 5.34
N GLU A 929 2.00 28.30 4.65
CA GLU A 929 1.95 29.42 3.71
C GLU A 929 0.79 29.28 2.71
N ALA A 930 0.63 28.09 2.13
CA ALA A 930 -0.44 27.81 1.17
C ALA A 930 -1.86 27.84 1.77
N ILE A 931 -2.06 27.37 3.02
CA ILE A 931 -3.39 27.38 3.67
C ILE A 931 -3.70 28.70 4.40
N LEU A 932 -2.70 29.54 4.68
CA LEU A 932 -2.88 30.88 5.22
C LEU A 932 -3.14 31.94 4.15
N ALA A 933 -2.59 31.77 2.95
CA ALA A 933 -2.88 32.64 1.81
C ALA A 933 -4.41 32.65 1.52
N PRO A 934 -5.02 33.83 1.28
CA PRO A 934 -6.45 33.93 1.06
C PRO A 934 -6.86 33.20 -0.24
N PRO A 935 -8.01 32.52 -0.28
CA PRO A 935 -8.52 31.93 -1.50
C PRO A 935 -8.84 32.99 -2.56
N GLU A 936 -8.72 32.61 -3.82
CA GLU A 936 -9.21 33.40 -4.96
C GLU A 936 -10.74 33.23 -5.09
N GLU A 937 -11.34 33.89 -6.09
CA GLU A 937 -12.79 33.87 -6.34
C GLU A 937 -13.40 32.46 -6.27
N SER A 938 -14.50 32.34 -5.54
CA SER A 938 -15.29 31.12 -5.50
C SER A 938 -16.08 30.94 -6.80
N PHE A 939 -16.11 29.71 -7.33
CA PHE A 939 -16.80 29.35 -8.56
C PHE A 939 -17.72 28.16 -8.31
N THR A 940 -18.88 28.14 -8.98
CA THR A 940 -19.87 27.06 -8.81
C THR A 940 -19.70 26.00 -9.89
N ASP A 941 -19.71 24.73 -9.50
CA ASP A 941 -19.72 23.61 -10.43
C ASP A 941 -21.09 23.53 -11.16
N PRO A 942 -21.14 23.73 -12.49
CA PRO A 942 -22.40 23.67 -13.23
C PRO A 942 -23.04 22.28 -13.25
N LYS A 943 -22.33 21.21 -12.86
CA LYS A 943 -22.88 19.84 -12.79
C LYS A 943 -23.47 19.48 -11.42
N THR A 944 -23.07 20.15 -10.35
CA THR A 944 -23.45 19.77 -8.97
C THR A 944 -24.07 20.93 -8.17
N GLY A 945 -24.05 22.16 -8.68
CA GLY A 945 -24.50 23.36 -7.97
C GLY A 945 -23.62 23.76 -6.79
N GLN A 946 -22.56 23.00 -6.49
CA GLN A 946 -21.70 23.22 -5.34
C GLN A 946 -20.65 24.29 -5.64
N THR A 947 -20.50 25.25 -4.71
CA THR A 947 -19.49 26.30 -4.79
C THR A 947 -18.14 25.82 -4.23
N TYR A 948 -17.07 26.09 -4.99
CA TYR A 948 -15.68 25.76 -4.65
C TYR A 948 -14.83 27.03 -4.56
N PRO A 949 -13.99 27.20 -3.54
CA PRO A 949 -12.98 28.26 -3.50
C PRO A 949 -11.85 27.95 -4.48
N THR A 950 -11.42 28.93 -5.27
CA THR A 950 -10.22 28.75 -6.11
C THR A 950 -8.96 28.79 -5.20
N PRO A 951 -8.03 27.82 -5.30
CA PRO A 951 -6.83 27.82 -4.46
C PRO A 951 -5.94 29.03 -4.76
N PRO A 952 -5.16 29.54 -3.79
CA PRO A 952 -4.30 30.71 -3.98
C PRO A 952 -3.26 30.50 -5.09
N THR A 953 -2.83 31.59 -5.74
CA THR A 953 -1.94 31.56 -6.91
C THR A 953 -0.64 30.78 -6.69
N ILE A 954 -0.08 30.82 -5.47
CA ILE A 954 1.13 30.05 -5.10
C ILE A 954 0.94 28.52 -5.19
N VAL A 955 -0.31 28.04 -5.07
CA VAL A 955 -0.69 26.62 -5.20
C VAL A 955 -0.99 26.30 -6.67
N THR A 956 -1.88 27.09 -7.31
CA THR A 956 -2.33 26.83 -8.68
C THR A 956 -1.20 26.98 -9.70
N GLN A 957 -0.32 27.98 -9.53
CA GLN A 957 0.86 28.14 -10.38
C GLN A 957 1.84 26.96 -10.24
N LYS A 958 1.89 26.30 -9.08
CA LYS A 958 2.74 25.13 -8.89
C LYS A 958 2.20 23.89 -9.62
N ASP A 959 0.89 23.64 -9.54
CA ASP A 959 0.27 22.55 -10.31
C ASP A 959 0.31 22.81 -11.83
N ARG A 960 0.14 24.07 -12.28
CA ARG A 960 0.38 24.48 -13.67
C ARG A 960 1.82 24.16 -14.09
N THR A 961 2.80 24.70 -13.36
CA THR A 961 4.23 24.47 -13.66
C THR A 961 4.60 22.98 -13.67
N GLU A 962 4.03 22.15 -12.81
CA GLU A 962 4.24 20.70 -12.90
C GLU A 962 3.57 20.07 -14.13
N ARG A 963 2.35 20.48 -14.50
CA ARG A 963 1.68 20.00 -15.73
C ARG A 963 2.40 20.44 -17.01
N ASP A 964 2.87 21.67 -17.07
CA ASP A 964 3.58 22.25 -18.22
C ASP A 964 4.94 21.56 -18.47
N ASN A 965 5.57 21.00 -17.43
CA ASN A 965 6.90 20.37 -17.50
C ASN A 965 6.87 18.82 -17.40
N LEU A 966 5.73 18.20 -17.07
CA LEU A 966 5.62 16.76 -16.82
C LEU A 966 4.41 16.21 -17.59
N PRO A 967 4.59 15.67 -18.82
CA PRO A 967 3.47 15.24 -19.66
C PRO A 967 2.63 14.08 -19.10
N LEU A 968 3.17 13.28 -18.17
CA LEU A 968 2.51 12.07 -17.67
C LEU A 968 1.77 12.34 -16.35
N CYS A 969 0.49 11.97 -16.33
CA CYS A 969 -0.39 12.22 -15.17
C CYS A 969 0.00 11.48 -13.86
N ILE A 970 0.92 10.51 -13.93
CA ILE A 970 1.50 9.83 -12.76
C ILE A 970 2.52 10.67 -12.01
N ASP A 971 2.98 11.78 -12.60
CA ASP A 971 4.05 12.63 -12.06
C ASP A 971 3.53 13.90 -11.36
N TRP A 972 2.23 14.21 -11.39
CA TRP A 972 1.69 15.46 -10.82
C TRP A 972 1.50 15.40 -9.30
N GLY A 973 1.96 16.46 -8.60
CA GLY A 973 1.88 16.58 -7.13
C GLY A 973 0.51 16.94 -6.56
N ASN A 974 -0.40 17.45 -7.40
CA ASN A 974 -1.80 17.77 -7.09
C ASN A 974 -2.00 18.61 -5.81
N TYR A 975 -1.27 19.71 -5.69
CA TYR A 975 -1.25 20.54 -4.48
C TYR A 975 -2.60 21.21 -4.21
N SER A 976 -3.34 21.58 -5.27
CA SER A 976 -4.67 22.19 -5.21
C SER A 976 -5.69 21.29 -4.53
N ALA A 977 -5.73 19.99 -4.85
CA ALA A 977 -6.61 19.03 -4.16
C ALA A 977 -6.22 18.88 -2.67
N ARG A 978 -4.92 18.90 -2.36
CA ARG A 978 -4.39 18.81 -0.98
C ARG A 978 -4.57 20.10 -0.17
N TRP A 979 -4.74 21.24 -0.84
CA TRP A 979 -5.16 22.50 -0.25
C TRP A 979 -6.67 22.48 0.04
N LEU A 980 -7.49 22.15 -0.97
CA LEU A 980 -8.95 22.09 -0.85
C LEU A 980 -9.38 21.13 0.28
N ALA A 981 -8.75 19.96 0.38
CA ALA A 981 -9.03 19.00 1.44
C ALA A 981 -8.76 19.54 2.86
N ARG A 982 -7.82 20.50 3.03
CA ARG A 982 -7.61 21.19 4.33
C ARG A 982 -8.58 22.35 4.50
N PHE A 983 -8.90 23.08 3.43
CA PHE A 983 -9.85 24.19 3.46
C PHE A 983 -11.27 23.72 3.82
N ASN A 984 -11.75 22.65 3.18
CA ASN A 984 -13.07 22.05 3.43
C ASN A 984 -13.20 21.38 4.82
N LEU A 985 -12.08 21.13 5.51
CA LEU A 985 -12.07 20.74 6.92
C LEU A 985 -12.17 21.94 7.88
N GLY A 986 -12.26 23.17 7.37
CA GLY A 986 -12.33 24.40 8.17
C GLY A 986 -10.99 24.90 8.70
N LEU A 987 -9.86 24.23 8.37
CA LEU A 987 -8.56 24.50 8.99
C LEU A 987 -8.06 25.93 8.78
N HIS A 988 -8.40 26.56 7.64
CA HIS A 988 -8.07 27.97 7.36
C HIS A 988 -8.68 28.93 8.40
N GLN A 989 -9.96 28.72 8.77
CA GLN A 989 -10.64 29.55 9.76
C GLN A 989 -10.04 29.35 11.17
N ILE A 990 -9.82 28.08 11.54
CA ILE A 990 -9.23 27.69 12.82
C ILE A 990 -7.81 28.27 12.98
N LEU A 991 -6.96 28.13 11.95
CA LEU A 991 -5.62 28.75 11.93
C LEU A 991 -5.68 30.27 12.06
N THR A 992 -6.57 30.92 11.32
CA THR A 992 -6.71 32.39 11.32
C THR A 992 -7.18 32.94 12.67
N SER A 993 -7.93 32.15 13.45
CA SER A 993 -8.28 32.45 14.84
C SER A 993 -7.08 32.22 15.77
N LEU A 994 -6.50 31.02 15.77
CA LEU A 994 -5.35 30.68 16.63
C LEU A 994 -4.14 31.62 16.43
N MET A 995 -3.90 32.11 15.21
CA MET A 995 -2.83 33.07 14.92
C MET A 995 -3.06 34.48 15.47
N LYS A 996 -4.28 34.85 15.85
CA LYS A 996 -4.59 36.10 16.56
C LYS A 996 -4.32 35.98 18.07
N GLY A 997 -3.99 34.79 18.56
CA GLY A 997 -3.84 34.47 19.98
C GLY A 997 -5.09 33.90 20.64
N ASP A 998 -6.13 33.56 19.86
CA ASP A 998 -7.32 32.88 20.38
C ASP A 998 -6.96 31.49 20.95
N GLU A 999 -7.68 31.04 21.97
CA GLU A 999 -7.51 29.71 22.57
C GLU A 999 -8.75 28.84 22.38
N VAL A 1000 -8.55 27.58 22.00
CA VAL A 1000 -9.62 26.61 21.74
C VAL A 1000 -9.71 25.53 22.83
N THR A 1001 -10.91 25.05 23.12
CA THR A 1001 -11.15 23.87 23.97
C THR A 1001 -11.39 22.63 23.12
N ALA A 1002 -11.47 21.45 23.74
CA ALA A 1002 -11.86 20.23 23.03
C ALA A 1002 -13.34 20.25 22.56
N ASP A 1003 -14.15 21.13 23.16
CA ASP A 1003 -15.59 21.26 22.96
C ASP A 1003 -15.95 22.42 22.01
N ASP A 1004 -14.94 23.04 21.37
CA ASP A 1004 -15.13 24.15 20.45
C ASP A 1004 -15.95 23.72 19.21
N SER A 1005 -16.98 24.53 18.88
CA SER A 1005 -17.92 24.19 17.82
C SER A 1005 -17.30 24.08 16.42
N THR A 1006 -16.18 24.77 16.15
CA THR A 1006 -15.45 24.68 14.87
C THR A 1006 -14.63 23.40 14.81
N LEU A 1007 -13.99 23.00 15.92
CA LEU A 1007 -13.21 21.76 15.99
C LEU A 1007 -14.11 20.53 15.97
N LEU A 1008 -15.29 20.60 16.60
CA LEU A 1008 -16.32 19.56 16.52
C LEU A 1008 -16.80 19.36 15.07
N LYS A 1009 -17.11 20.45 14.34
CA LYS A 1009 -17.46 20.41 12.91
C LYS A 1009 -16.32 19.83 12.04
N MET A 1010 -15.09 20.28 12.22
CA MET A 1010 -13.91 19.72 11.54
C MET A 1010 -13.79 18.21 11.77
N THR A 1011 -14.03 17.76 13.01
CA THR A 1011 -13.94 16.34 13.40
C THR A 1011 -15.07 15.50 12.81
N GLU A 1012 -16.26 16.05 12.70
CA GLU A 1012 -17.39 15.41 12.03
C GLU A 1012 -17.14 15.26 10.53
N ILE A 1013 -16.75 16.34 9.85
CA ILE A 1013 -16.39 16.31 8.42
C ILE A 1013 -15.27 15.29 8.17
N ALA A 1014 -14.19 15.31 8.96
CA ALA A 1014 -13.08 14.38 8.84
C ALA A 1014 -13.46 12.90 9.05
N LYS A 1015 -14.44 12.62 9.91
CA LYS A 1015 -14.97 11.26 10.09
C LYS A 1015 -15.82 10.84 8.89
N ASN A 1016 -16.65 11.74 8.38
CA ASN A 1016 -17.51 11.49 7.22
C ASN A 1016 -16.71 11.32 5.90
N CYS A 1017 -15.56 12.01 5.75
CA CYS A 1017 -14.70 11.91 4.58
C CYS A 1017 -13.37 11.15 4.80
N ALA A 1018 -13.28 10.33 5.86
CA ALA A 1018 -12.03 9.69 6.32
C ALA A 1018 -11.20 8.97 5.24
N ALA A 1019 -11.85 8.33 4.26
CA ALA A 1019 -11.16 7.68 3.13
C ALA A 1019 -10.42 8.69 2.23
N HIS A 1020 -11.05 9.83 1.93
CA HIS A 1020 -10.45 10.94 1.17
C HIS A 1020 -9.33 11.62 1.96
N VAL A 1021 -9.49 11.78 3.28
CA VAL A 1021 -8.41 12.28 4.15
C VAL A 1021 -7.18 11.37 4.09
N LYS A 1022 -7.37 10.04 4.16
CA LYS A 1022 -6.27 9.08 4.01
C LYS A 1022 -5.61 9.17 2.63
N ALA A 1023 -6.39 9.27 1.55
CA ALA A 1023 -5.86 9.34 0.19
C ALA A 1023 -5.11 10.64 -0.12
N ILE A 1024 -5.65 11.80 0.28
CA ILE A 1024 -5.17 13.14 -0.14
C ILE A 1024 -4.19 13.74 0.89
N LEU A 1025 -4.46 13.57 2.18
CA LEU A 1025 -3.64 14.11 3.28
C LEU A 1025 -2.69 13.07 3.89
N GLY A 1026 -2.85 11.78 3.58
CA GLY A 1026 -1.86 10.73 3.89
C GLY A 1026 -1.90 10.20 5.32
N PHE A 1027 -2.97 10.44 6.08
CA PHE A 1027 -3.13 9.92 7.45
C PHE A 1027 -4.53 9.35 7.68
N THR A 1028 -4.63 8.34 8.54
CA THR A 1028 -5.88 7.65 8.86
C THR A 1028 -6.61 8.37 9.98
N ILE A 1029 -7.95 8.50 9.89
CA ILE A 1029 -8.80 9.04 10.94
C ILE A 1029 -9.32 7.91 11.85
N PRO A 1030 -9.02 7.90 13.17
CA PRO A 1030 -9.64 6.97 14.11
C PRO A 1030 -11.15 7.17 14.25
N SER A 1031 -11.92 6.13 14.53
CA SER A 1031 -13.37 6.26 14.73
C SER A 1031 -13.75 7.08 15.97
N ASP A 1032 -12.96 6.99 17.05
CA ASP A 1032 -13.11 7.81 18.26
C ASP A 1032 -12.37 9.16 18.17
N CYS A 1033 -11.81 9.51 17.00
CA CYS A 1033 -10.95 10.68 16.76
C CYS A 1033 -11.41 11.93 17.54
N LYS A 1034 -10.50 12.49 18.33
CA LYS A 1034 -10.73 13.57 19.29
C LYS A 1034 -10.38 14.92 18.63
N PRO A 1035 -11.15 16.00 18.82
CA PRO A 1035 -10.95 17.23 18.04
C PRO A 1035 -9.54 17.84 18.15
N ILE A 1036 -8.98 17.86 19.35
CA ILE A 1036 -7.60 18.31 19.59
C ILE A 1036 -6.55 17.39 18.96
N TRP A 1037 -6.79 16.07 18.88
CA TRP A 1037 -5.88 15.13 18.20
C TRP A 1037 -5.86 15.38 16.70
N LEU A 1038 -7.03 15.63 16.09
CA LEU A 1038 -7.13 15.96 14.68
C LEU A 1038 -6.43 17.29 14.39
N LEU A 1039 -6.71 18.32 15.18
CA LEU A 1039 -6.07 19.63 15.06
C LEU A 1039 -4.54 19.50 15.19
N ALA A 1040 -4.03 18.83 16.22
CA ALA A 1040 -2.59 18.60 16.41
C ALA A 1040 -1.96 17.86 15.23
N THR A 1041 -2.62 16.82 14.70
CA THR A 1041 -2.14 16.03 13.56
C THR A 1041 -2.08 16.87 12.27
N MET A 1042 -3.09 17.73 12.04
CA MET A 1042 -3.10 18.64 10.89
C MET A 1042 -2.07 19.76 11.04
N LEU A 1043 -1.83 20.27 12.25
CA LEU A 1043 -0.82 21.29 12.53
C LEU A 1043 0.61 20.75 12.42
N GLU A 1044 0.88 19.50 12.86
CA GLU A 1044 2.21 18.89 12.68
C GLU A 1044 2.54 18.70 11.19
N GLN A 1045 1.54 18.39 10.34
CA GLN A 1045 1.72 18.41 8.87
C GLN A 1045 2.05 19.79 8.28
N LEU A 1046 1.84 20.87 9.04
CA LEU A 1046 2.13 22.26 8.66
C LEU A 1046 3.33 22.85 9.41
N GLY A 1047 3.95 22.09 10.31
CA GLY A 1047 5.16 22.49 11.05
C GLY A 1047 4.90 23.22 12.37
N LEU A 1048 3.67 23.17 12.88
CA LEU A 1048 3.25 23.81 14.14
C LEU A 1048 2.82 22.76 15.17
N LYS A 1049 2.99 23.02 16.48
CA LYS A 1049 2.36 22.25 17.56
C LYS A 1049 1.37 23.09 18.36
N LEU A 1050 0.47 22.39 19.05
CA LEU A 1050 -0.34 22.98 20.12
C LEU A 1050 0.42 22.90 21.45
N THR A 1051 0.34 23.98 22.22
CA THR A 1051 0.58 23.99 23.66
C THR A 1051 -0.77 24.03 24.39
N PHE A 1052 -0.78 23.89 25.72
CA PHE A 1052 -1.99 24.10 26.49
C PHE A 1052 -1.72 24.67 27.88
N ARG A 1053 -2.64 25.50 28.37
CA ARG A 1053 -2.73 25.90 29.78
C ARG A 1053 -3.97 25.28 30.43
N LYS A 1054 -3.96 25.13 31.75
CA LYS A 1054 -5.12 24.67 32.53
C LYS A 1054 -5.78 25.86 33.22
N GLN A 1055 -7.09 26.02 33.06
CA GLN A 1055 -7.88 27.04 33.74
C GLN A 1055 -9.00 26.38 34.55
N GLY A 1056 -9.24 26.87 35.78
CA GLY A 1056 -10.26 26.35 36.70
C GLY A 1056 -9.69 25.73 37.99
N LYS A 1057 -10.60 25.43 38.93
CA LYS A 1057 -10.28 24.84 40.25
C LYS A 1057 -9.82 23.39 40.10
N ARG A 1058 -9.07 22.86 41.08
CA ARG A 1058 -8.62 21.45 41.09
C ARG A 1058 -9.85 20.52 41.05
N GLY A 1059 -9.95 19.67 40.03
CA GLY A 1059 -11.14 18.84 39.73
C GLY A 1059 -12.08 19.40 38.65
N GLN A 1060 -11.96 20.70 38.30
CA GLN A 1060 -12.74 21.39 37.26
C GLN A 1060 -11.80 22.13 36.29
N GLN A 1061 -10.68 21.50 35.91
CA GLN A 1061 -9.65 22.13 35.08
C GLN A 1061 -9.88 21.85 33.59
N VAL A 1062 -10.32 22.87 32.86
CA VAL A 1062 -10.39 22.85 31.39
C VAL A 1062 -8.99 23.08 30.82
N LYS A 1063 -8.66 22.40 29.72
CA LYS A 1063 -7.46 22.68 28.92
C LYS A 1063 -7.82 23.66 27.81
N LEU A 1064 -7.14 24.80 27.80
CA LEU A 1064 -7.16 25.79 26.72
C LEU A 1064 -5.92 25.55 25.87
N PHE A 1065 -6.12 25.33 24.57
CA PHE A 1065 -5.07 25.02 23.59
C PHE A 1065 -4.80 26.21 22.69
N SER A 1066 -3.52 26.46 22.42
CA SER A 1066 -3.05 27.55 21.56
C SER A 1066 -1.79 27.11 20.81
N LEU A 1067 -1.43 27.82 19.74
CA LEU A 1067 -0.22 27.52 18.98
C LEU A 1067 1.03 27.76 19.84
N SER A 1068 2.04 26.90 19.68
CA SER A 1068 3.35 27.15 20.29
C SER A 1068 3.92 28.47 19.77
N LYS A 1069 4.09 29.46 20.66
CA LYS A 1069 4.54 30.80 20.29
C LYS A 1069 5.89 30.77 19.57
N GLU A 1070 6.84 30.02 20.12
CA GLU A 1070 8.20 29.86 19.57
C GLU A 1070 8.18 29.30 18.14
N GLU A 1071 7.34 28.29 17.89
CA GLU A 1071 7.23 27.65 16.57
C GLU A 1071 6.43 28.48 15.57
N LEU A 1072 5.44 29.25 16.05
CA LEU A 1072 4.68 30.18 15.22
C LEU A 1072 5.54 31.38 14.79
N GLU A 1073 6.29 31.98 15.71
CA GLU A 1073 7.24 33.07 15.39
C GLU A 1073 8.33 32.58 14.42
N PHE A 1074 8.87 31.37 14.64
CA PHE A 1074 9.78 30.71 13.70
C PHE A 1074 9.14 30.50 12.31
N ALA A 1075 7.95 29.91 12.24
CA ALA A 1075 7.28 29.63 10.98
C ALA A 1075 6.94 30.91 10.20
N MET A 1076 6.50 31.96 10.89
CA MET A 1076 6.20 33.26 10.26
C MET A 1076 7.45 33.97 9.75
N HIS A 1077 8.57 33.91 10.49
CA HIS A 1077 9.85 34.43 9.99
C HIS A 1077 10.28 33.72 8.69
N VAL A 1078 10.16 32.38 8.65
CA VAL A 1078 10.48 31.57 7.47
C VAL A 1078 9.55 31.90 6.30
N ILE A 1079 8.26 32.16 6.53
CA ILE A 1079 7.33 32.59 5.47
C ILE A 1079 7.73 33.97 4.91
N ALA A 1080 8.05 34.95 5.76
CA ALA A 1080 8.49 36.28 5.31
C ALA A 1080 9.81 36.23 4.49
N HIS A 1081 10.75 35.37 4.87
CA HIS A 1081 11.96 35.09 4.07
C HIS A 1081 11.61 34.49 2.69
N ARG A 1082 10.73 33.49 2.65
CA ARG A 1082 10.27 32.85 1.39
C ARG A 1082 9.55 33.83 0.46
N GLU A 1083 8.72 34.71 1.01
CA GLU A 1083 8.04 35.78 0.28
C GLU A 1083 9.01 36.80 -0.30
N THR A 1084 9.91 37.33 0.54
CA THR A 1084 10.99 38.23 0.10
C THR A 1084 11.79 37.64 -1.06
N LYS A 1085 12.09 36.33 -0.99
CA LYS A 1085 12.82 35.58 -2.01
C LYS A 1085 12.02 35.37 -3.31
N ARG A 1086 10.69 35.25 -3.26
CA ARG A 1086 9.83 35.27 -4.46
C ARG A 1086 9.85 36.64 -5.11
N ASN A 1087 9.61 37.69 -4.34
CA ASN A 1087 9.52 39.07 -4.83
C ASN A 1087 10.86 39.50 -5.48
N GLN A 1088 12.00 39.10 -4.90
CA GLN A 1088 13.33 39.29 -5.52
C GLN A 1088 13.48 38.54 -6.87
N LYS A 1089 12.98 37.31 -6.98
CA LYS A 1089 13.02 36.51 -8.21
C LYS A 1089 12.13 37.11 -9.30
N GLU A 1090 10.93 37.56 -8.94
CA GLU A 1090 9.95 38.16 -9.84
C GLU A 1090 10.46 39.50 -10.36
N ASN A 1091 10.93 40.39 -9.48
CA ASN A 1091 11.58 41.65 -9.86
C ASN A 1091 12.79 41.40 -10.79
N ARG A 1092 13.65 40.42 -10.48
CA ARG A 1092 14.78 40.07 -11.35
C ARG A 1092 14.35 39.55 -12.72
N THR A 1093 13.22 38.86 -12.81
CA THR A 1093 12.65 38.38 -14.08
C THR A 1093 12.09 39.55 -14.89
N TYR A 1094 11.38 40.48 -14.23
CA TYR A 1094 10.79 41.69 -14.82
C TYR A 1094 11.86 42.63 -15.41
N TYR A 1095 12.95 42.90 -14.68
CA TYR A 1095 14.05 43.70 -15.22
C TYR A 1095 14.83 43.00 -16.34
N ALA A 1096 14.91 41.66 -16.32
CA ALA A 1096 15.53 40.90 -17.40
C ALA A 1096 14.71 40.95 -18.71
N THR A 1097 13.37 40.91 -18.65
CA THR A 1097 12.52 41.03 -19.85
C THR A 1097 12.46 42.46 -20.41
N GLN A 1098 12.68 43.48 -19.59
CA GLN A 1098 12.76 44.88 -20.06
C GLN A 1098 14.13 45.29 -20.61
N THR A 1099 15.21 44.56 -20.27
CA THR A 1099 16.58 44.97 -20.61
C THR A 1099 17.40 43.85 -21.29
N PRO A 1100 16.95 43.33 -22.45
CA PRO A 1100 17.55 42.14 -23.08
C PRO A 1100 19.02 42.33 -23.50
N ALA A 1101 19.48 43.55 -23.72
CA ALA A 1101 20.83 43.86 -24.17
C ALA A 1101 21.93 43.75 -23.08
N ALA A 1102 21.57 43.69 -21.79
CA ALA A 1102 22.51 43.76 -20.68
C ALA A 1102 22.83 42.42 -19.98
N TYR A 1103 22.04 41.36 -20.26
CA TYR A 1103 22.13 40.07 -19.58
C TYR A 1103 22.29 38.88 -20.54
N SER A 1104 22.97 39.09 -21.67
CA SER A 1104 23.32 38.06 -22.67
C SER A 1104 24.45 37.11 -22.23
N VAL A 1105 24.48 36.72 -20.96
CA VAL A 1105 25.28 35.60 -20.46
C VAL A 1105 24.33 34.56 -19.86
N ASN A 1106 23.90 33.63 -20.70
CA ASN A 1106 23.05 32.50 -20.34
C ASN A 1106 23.90 31.21 -20.33
N PRO A 1107 24.54 30.83 -19.21
CA PRO A 1107 25.62 29.84 -19.19
C PRO A 1107 25.12 28.39 -19.20
N ASN A 1108 24.04 28.08 -19.94
CA ASN A 1108 23.50 26.72 -20.02
C ASN A 1108 22.63 26.40 -21.26
N GLN A 1109 22.76 27.13 -22.36
CA GLN A 1109 22.16 26.74 -23.65
C GLN A 1109 23.20 26.80 -24.77
N GLN A 1110 23.64 25.63 -25.26
CA GLN A 1110 24.20 25.52 -26.60
C GLN A 1110 23.05 25.66 -27.62
N PRO A 1111 23.19 26.48 -28.67
CA PRO A 1111 22.13 26.66 -29.65
C PRO A 1111 22.02 25.42 -30.55
N VAL A 1112 20.98 24.61 -30.34
CA VAL A 1112 20.58 23.59 -31.29
C VAL A 1112 19.92 24.30 -32.47
N SER A 1113 20.64 24.38 -33.59
CA SER A 1113 20.13 25.00 -34.83
C SER A 1113 19.09 24.09 -35.48
N THR A 1114 17.80 24.44 -35.37
CA THR A 1114 16.72 23.77 -36.10
C THR A 1114 16.83 24.05 -37.61
N PRO A 1115 16.89 23.02 -38.47
CA PRO A 1115 16.69 23.19 -39.91
C PRO A 1115 15.25 23.64 -40.22
N PRO A 1116 14.97 24.13 -41.45
CA PRO A 1116 13.62 24.51 -41.86
C PRO A 1116 12.64 23.32 -41.87
N LEU A 1117 11.37 23.62 -41.63
CA LEU A 1117 10.25 22.77 -42.03
C LEU A 1117 10.14 22.78 -43.56
N ASP A 1118 10.58 21.72 -44.24
CA ASP A 1118 10.04 21.22 -45.52
C ASP A 1118 10.83 20.00 -46.05
N ALA A 1119 10.45 18.78 -45.64
CA ALA A 1119 10.70 17.54 -46.37
C ALA A 1119 10.06 16.30 -45.71
N ILE A 1120 8.91 15.85 -46.22
CA ILE A 1120 8.56 14.46 -46.64
C ILE A 1120 7.03 14.35 -46.73
N GLY A 1121 6.55 13.73 -47.82
CA GLY A 1121 5.15 13.78 -48.23
C GLY A 1121 4.18 12.92 -47.40
N ASN A 1122 2.92 13.38 -47.36
CA ASN A 1122 1.78 12.63 -46.84
C ASN A 1122 1.25 11.58 -47.84
N SER A 1123 0.51 10.63 -47.26
CA SER A 1123 -0.59 9.76 -47.75
C SER A 1123 -1.17 9.98 -49.17
N HIS A 1124 -1.80 8.99 -49.83
CA HIS A 1124 -2.98 8.19 -49.41
C HIS A 1124 -2.93 6.76 -50.04
N GLU A 1125 -3.82 5.79 -49.78
CA GLU A 1125 -5.29 5.77 -49.84
C GLU A 1125 -5.96 4.73 -48.90
N GLY A 1126 -7.27 4.83 -48.63
CA GLY A 1126 -8.23 5.72 -49.29
C GLY A 1126 -9.54 5.99 -48.54
N GLY A 1127 -10.20 7.06 -48.98
CA GLY A 1127 -11.62 7.35 -48.78
C GLY A 1127 -12.25 7.64 -50.14
N VAL A 1128 -13.56 7.39 -50.30
CA VAL A 1128 -14.22 7.41 -51.61
C VAL A 1128 -14.53 8.84 -52.07
N ASP A 1129 -14.14 9.16 -53.31
CA ASP A 1129 -14.39 10.43 -54.00
C ASP A 1129 -15.81 10.51 -54.61
N THR A 1130 -16.34 11.72 -54.79
CA THR A 1130 -17.01 12.12 -56.04
C THR A 1130 -17.24 13.64 -56.15
N THR A 1131 -16.39 14.33 -56.94
CA THR A 1131 -16.78 15.34 -57.97
C THR A 1131 -17.52 16.65 -57.58
N ASP A 1132 -17.29 17.83 -58.17
CA ASP A 1132 -16.28 18.28 -59.16
C ASP A 1132 -15.99 19.81 -59.06
N LYS A 1133 -15.13 20.31 -59.96
CA LYS A 1133 -14.48 21.62 -60.08
C LYS A 1133 -15.49 22.74 -60.48
N SER A 1134 -15.25 24.04 -60.28
CA SER A 1134 -14.14 24.74 -60.97
C SER A 1134 -13.99 26.26 -60.69
N ARG A 1135 -12.77 26.72 -61.03
CA ARG A 1135 -12.22 28.09 -61.21
C ARG A 1135 -13.20 29.26 -61.42
N GLY A 1136 -12.81 30.45 -60.91
CA GLY A 1136 -13.21 31.75 -61.49
C GLY A 1136 -12.69 32.95 -60.69
N ALA A 1137 -12.28 34.02 -61.39
CA ALA A 1137 -12.00 35.33 -60.81
C ALA A 1137 -12.67 36.40 -61.67
N GLY A 1138 -13.17 37.49 -61.06
CA GLY A 1138 -13.71 38.65 -61.80
C GLY A 1138 -14.93 39.33 -61.15
N GLU A 1139 -14.69 40.51 -60.59
CA GLU A 1139 -15.36 41.80 -60.87
C GLU A 1139 -16.89 41.97 -61.04
N GLN A 1140 -17.37 43.16 -60.59
CA GLN A 1140 -18.60 43.90 -60.96
C GLN A 1140 -19.98 43.38 -60.48
N GLY A 1141 -20.99 44.28 -60.40
CA GLY A 1141 -22.34 43.87 -60.82
C GLY A 1141 -23.65 44.32 -60.14
N SER A 1142 -23.71 45.40 -59.36
CA SER A 1142 -24.93 46.20 -58.98
C SER A 1142 -26.38 45.76 -59.42
N LYS A 1143 -27.35 45.89 -58.48
CA LYS A 1143 -28.85 45.86 -58.60
C LYS A 1143 -29.53 44.47 -58.65
N GLY A 1144 -30.75 44.28 -58.12
CA GLY A 1144 -31.55 45.09 -57.18
C GLY A 1144 -33.03 45.33 -57.55
N THR A 1145 -33.96 44.79 -56.73
CA THR A 1145 -35.42 45.03 -56.56
C THR A 1145 -35.85 44.25 -55.31
N GLY A 1146 -36.89 44.53 -54.50
CA GLY A 1146 -37.81 45.66 -54.24
C GLY A 1146 -38.52 45.33 -52.90
N GLU A 1147 -38.85 46.23 -51.97
CA GLU A 1147 -39.94 47.23 -52.02
C GLU A 1147 -41.30 46.63 -52.49
N LEU A 1148 -42.45 46.77 -51.80
CA LEU A 1148 -42.88 47.57 -50.61
C LEU A 1148 -44.21 46.93 -50.05
N ARG A 1149 -45.11 47.43 -49.15
CA ARG A 1149 -45.45 48.74 -48.50
C ARG A 1149 -46.46 48.53 -47.31
N ASP A 1150 -46.56 49.49 -46.37
CA ASP A 1150 -47.73 49.93 -45.53
C ASP A 1150 -48.54 48.96 -44.62
N THR A 1151 -49.33 49.39 -43.60
CA THR A 1151 -49.84 50.73 -43.16
C THR A 1151 -50.10 50.77 -41.62
N GLU A 1152 -50.32 51.96 -41.05
CA GLU A 1152 -50.81 52.26 -39.68
C GLU A 1152 -52.37 52.37 -39.62
N GLU A 1153 -53.13 52.67 -38.55
CA GLU A 1153 -52.98 53.03 -37.11
C GLU A 1153 -54.35 52.64 -36.38
N ILE A 1154 -54.92 53.09 -35.22
CA ILE A 1154 -54.74 54.10 -34.13
C ILE A 1154 -55.59 53.75 -32.85
N PHE A 1155 -55.22 54.33 -31.70
CA PHE A 1155 -56.02 54.70 -30.48
C PHE A 1155 -56.56 53.73 -29.37
N THR A 1156 -56.35 54.21 -28.13
CA THR A 1156 -57.13 54.14 -26.86
C THR A 1156 -57.10 52.94 -25.87
N ASN A 1157 -56.49 53.21 -24.72
CA ASN A 1157 -56.93 52.97 -23.32
C ASN A 1157 -57.49 51.60 -22.85
N SER A 1158 -56.74 50.89 -22.00
CA SER A 1158 -57.04 50.77 -20.54
C SER A 1158 -56.05 49.86 -19.77
N PHE A 1159 -55.91 50.08 -18.46
CA PHE A 1159 -55.23 49.21 -17.47
C PHE A 1159 -56.23 48.15 -16.94
N PRO A 1160 -55.83 46.91 -16.54
CA PRO A 1160 -55.03 46.72 -15.32
C PRO A 1160 -54.05 45.51 -15.27
N SER A 1161 -53.26 45.47 -14.18
CA SER A 1161 -52.65 44.29 -13.52
C SER A 1161 -51.93 43.22 -14.37
N ALA A 1162 -50.61 43.18 -14.27
CA ALA A 1162 -49.79 42.05 -14.72
C ALA A 1162 -49.83 40.87 -13.71
N PRO A 1163 -49.94 39.60 -14.16
CA PRO A 1163 -49.81 38.42 -13.28
C PRO A 1163 -48.38 38.19 -12.76
N LEU A 1164 -48.28 37.44 -11.66
CA LEU A 1164 -47.01 36.92 -11.13
C LEU A 1164 -46.45 35.77 -12.00
N PRO A 1165 -45.12 35.60 -12.10
CA PRO A 1165 -44.51 34.45 -12.76
C PRO A 1165 -44.72 33.14 -11.96
N PRO A 1166 -44.65 31.96 -12.61
CA PRO A 1166 -45.00 30.68 -12.00
C PRO A 1166 -43.99 30.19 -10.94
N CYS A 1167 -44.47 29.39 -9.99
CA CYS A 1167 -43.69 28.85 -8.88
C CYS A 1167 -42.57 27.87 -9.33
N PRO A 1168 -41.36 27.95 -8.75
CA PRO A 1168 -40.35 26.90 -8.89
C PRO A 1168 -40.68 25.68 -8.02
N SER A 1169 -40.21 24.50 -8.43
CA SER A 1169 -40.36 23.24 -7.69
C SER A 1169 -39.45 23.17 -6.44
N ALA A 1170 -39.86 22.34 -5.47
CA ALA A 1170 -39.38 22.41 -4.09
C ALA A 1170 -37.89 22.07 -3.89
N LEU A 1171 -37.20 22.94 -3.15
CA LEU A 1171 -35.91 22.73 -2.50
C LEU A 1171 -35.90 23.52 -1.19
N PHE A 1172 -35.92 22.81 -0.05
CA PHE A 1172 -35.77 23.26 1.35
C PHE A 1172 -36.29 24.67 1.71
N THR A 1173 -37.38 24.73 2.48
CA THR A 1173 -37.89 25.96 3.09
C THR A 1173 -36.81 26.62 3.95
N ASP A 1174 -36.59 27.93 3.79
CA ASP A 1174 -35.63 28.65 4.64
C ASP A 1174 -36.06 28.62 6.11
N ARG A 1175 -35.08 28.53 7.03
CA ARG A 1175 -35.35 28.42 8.46
C ARG A 1175 -36.01 29.66 9.04
N THR A 1176 -35.80 30.85 8.46
CA THR A 1176 -36.51 32.07 8.88
C THR A 1176 -38.00 31.96 8.61
N THR A 1177 -38.36 31.42 7.44
CA THR A 1177 -39.76 31.13 7.05
C THR A 1177 -40.37 30.06 7.96
N LEU A 1178 -39.65 28.97 8.24
CA LEU A 1178 -40.15 27.92 9.15
C LEU A 1178 -40.39 28.44 10.57
N LEU A 1179 -39.48 29.26 11.12
CA LEU A 1179 -39.69 29.89 12.43
C LEU A 1179 -40.92 30.80 12.43
N HIS A 1180 -41.17 31.53 11.34
CA HIS A 1180 -42.38 32.34 11.21
C HIS A 1180 -43.65 31.49 11.12
N CYS A 1181 -43.64 30.39 10.38
CA CYS A 1181 -44.74 29.41 10.36
C CYS A 1181 -44.97 28.80 11.75
N VAL A 1182 -43.92 28.51 12.53
CA VAL A 1182 -44.04 28.04 13.92
C VAL A 1182 -44.74 29.09 14.80
N GLU A 1183 -44.41 30.38 14.67
CA GLU A 1183 -45.10 31.45 15.41
C GLU A 1183 -46.57 31.60 15.00
N ILE A 1184 -46.88 31.52 13.70
CA ILE A 1184 -48.26 31.53 13.19
C ILE A 1184 -49.04 30.34 13.76
N LEU A 1185 -48.47 29.13 13.74
CA LEU A 1185 -49.11 27.92 14.26
C LEU A 1185 -49.39 28.06 15.77
N ARG A 1186 -48.42 28.53 16.57
CA ARG A 1186 -48.61 28.80 18.02
C ARG A 1186 -49.67 29.87 18.28
N SER A 1187 -49.75 30.90 17.43
CA SER A 1187 -50.84 31.88 17.44
C SER A 1187 -52.20 31.25 17.11
N GLY A 1188 -52.23 30.15 16.35
CA GLY A 1188 -53.41 29.30 16.12
C GLY A 1188 -53.79 28.44 17.32
N ILE A 1189 -52.81 27.82 17.99
CA ILE A 1189 -53.01 26.93 19.16
C ILE A 1189 -53.82 27.64 20.25
N THR A 1190 -53.47 28.88 20.56
CA THR A 1190 -54.18 29.71 21.55
C THR A 1190 -55.62 30.10 21.17
N LYS A 1191 -56.04 29.86 19.91
CA LYS A 1191 -57.36 30.20 19.36
C LYS A 1191 -58.24 28.97 19.07
N GLY A 1192 -57.72 27.76 19.31
CA GLY A 1192 -58.48 26.51 19.20
C GLY A 1192 -58.50 25.87 17.80
N VAL A 1193 -59.21 24.74 17.71
CA VAL A 1193 -59.10 23.74 16.64
C VAL A 1193 -59.34 24.32 15.23
N ASP A 1194 -60.36 25.15 15.07
CA ASP A 1194 -60.73 25.68 13.75
C ASP A 1194 -59.74 26.74 13.25
N ALA A 1195 -59.10 27.48 14.16
CA ALA A 1195 -57.99 28.38 13.81
C ALA A 1195 -56.75 27.59 13.36
N ILE A 1196 -56.43 26.48 14.03
CA ILE A 1196 -55.35 25.56 13.60
C ILE A 1196 -55.65 25.01 12.19
N LYS A 1197 -56.87 24.53 11.94
CA LYS A 1197 -57.30 24.04 10.61
C LYS A 1197 -57.22 25.13 9.54
N GLY A 1198 -57.65 26.35 9.85
CA GLY A 1198 -57.55 27.49 8.94
C GLY A 1198 -56.11 27.87 8.58
N ILE A 1199 -55.18 27.78 9.52
CA ILE A 1199 -53.74 28.01 9.29
C ILE A 1199 -53.14 26.89 8.43
N LEU A 1200 -53.37 25.61 8.78
CA LEU A 1200 -52.80 24.49 8.04
C LEU A 1200 -53.25 24.46 6.57
N LYS A 1201 -54.51 24.83 6.29
CA LYS A 1201 -55.05 25.00 4.92
C LYS A 1201 -54.29 25.98 4.03
N GLN A 1202 -53.48 26.88 4.59
CA GLN A 1202 -52.70 27.87 3.83
C GLN A 1202 -51.31 27.36 3.44
N TRP A 1203 -50.96 26.12 3.83
CA TRP A 1203 -49.65 25.51 3.61
C TRP A 1203 -49.77 24.17 2.86
N THR A 1204 -48.74 23.82 2.09
CA THR A 1204 -48.59 22.46 1.50
C THR A 1204 -48.38 21.42 2.61
N GLY A 1205 -48.69 20.15 2.32
CA GLY A 1205 -48.40 19.03 3.22
C GLY A 1205 -46.97 19.05 3.76
N ASP A 1206 -45.97 19.23 2.89
CA ASP A 1206 -44.55 19.32 3.28
C ASP A 1206 -44.29 20.45 4.29
N LEU A 1207 -44.77 21.67 4.01
CA LEU A 1207 -44.55 22.82 4.89
C LEU A 1207 -45.26 22.66 6.25
N ARG A 1208 -46.41 21.98 6.29
CA ARG A 1208 -47.07 21.62 7.56
C ARG A 1208 -46.20 20.67 8.38
N TRP A 1209 -45.64 19.63 7.75
CA TRP A 1209 -44.77 18.67 8.42
C TRP A 1209 -43.46 19.31 8.92
N GLU A 1210 -42.77 20.09 8.09
CA GLU A 1210 -41.57 20.82 8.49
C GLU A 1210 -41.85 21.78 9.66
N THR A 1211 -42.97 22.53 9.61
CA THR A 1211 -43.39 23.45 10.67
C THR A 1211 -43.70 22.74 11.98
N VAL A 1212 -44.38 21.59 11.94
CA VAL A 1212 -44.72 20.80 13.14
C VAL A 1212 -43.47 20.15 13.75
N LEU A 1213 -42.48 19.76 12.94
CA LEU A 1213 -41.19 19.24 13.41
C LEU A 1213 -40.36 20.32 14.13
N GLU A 1214 -40.24 21.53 13.56
CA GLU A 1214 -39.56 22.65 14.21
C GLU A 1214 -40.34 23.13 15.46
N LEU A 1215 -41.67 23.00 15.47
CA LEU A 1215 -42.50 23.21 16.67
C LEU A 1215 -42.25 22.16 17.77
N GLU A 1216 -42.10 20.86 17.46
CA GLU A 1216 -41.71 19.86 18.47
C GLU A 1216 -40.33 20.23 19.07
N ALA A 1217 -39.38 20.66 18.24
CA ALA A 1217 -38.04 21.05 18.68
C ALA A 1217 -38.02 22.31 19.58
N ILE A 1218 -38.93 23.27 19.37
CA ILE A 1218 -38.95 24.56 20.08
C ILE A 1218 -39.93 24.55 21.28
N ALA A 1219 -41.10 23.91 21.16
CA ALA A 1219 -42.18 24.00 22.12
C ALA A 1219 -43.03 22.71 22.23
N ALA A 1220 -42.40 21.54 22.35
CA ALA A 1220 -43.06 20.23 22.49
C ALA A 1220 -44.26 20.19 23.47
N ASN A 1221 -44.24 20.96 24.56
CA ASN A 1221 -45.34 21.01 25.52
C ASN A 1221 -46.62 21.65 24.93
N GLU A 1222 -46.49 22.64 24.05
CA GLU A 1222 -47.64 23.26 23.37
C GLU A 1222 -48.20 22.31 22.30
N LEU A 1223 -47.32 21.60 21.57
CA LEU A 1223 -47.75 20.56 20.63
C LEU A 1223 -48.53 19.45 21.34
N ARG A 1224 -48.13 19.01 22.53
CA ARG A 1224 -48.88 18.02 23.34
C ARG A 1224 -50.26 18.51 23.80
N LEU A 1225 -50.44 19.82 24.00
CA LEU A 1225 -51.77 20.39 24.28
C LEU A 1225 -52.66 20.34 23.04
N VAL A 1226 -52.09 20.47 21.83
CA VAL A 1226 -52.81 20.24 20.57
C VAL A 1226 -53.17 18.77 20.39
N GLU A 1227 -52.21 17.84 20.60
CA GLU A 1227 -52.46 16.39 20.55
C GLU A 1227 -53.63 15.98 21.46
N ALA A 1228 -53.70 16.55 22.67
CA ALA A 1228 -54.78 16.27 23.64
C ALA A 1228 -56.12 16.92 23.28
N ALA A 1229 -56.12 18.09 22.62
CA ALA A 1229 -57.33 18.80 22.20
C ALA A 1229 -57.86 18.33 20.83
N VAL A 1230 -56.98 17.74 20.00
CA VAL A 1230 -57.25 17.31 18.63
C VAL A 1230 -56.59 15.93 18.42
N PRO A 1231 -57.26 14.82 18.79
CA PRO A 1231 -56.70 13.46 18.67
C PRO A 1231 -56.28 13.09 17.24
N GLU A 1232 -56.87 13.75 16.24
CA GLU A 1232 -56.59 13.56 14.81
C GLU A 1232 -55.59 14.59 14.24
N PHE A 1233 -54.86 15.35 15.08
CA PHE A 1233 -54.03 16.47 14.62
C PHE A 1233 -53.07 16.12 13.47
N TYR A 1234 -52.44 14.94 13.53
CA TYR A 1234 -51.49 14.50 12.51
C TYR A 1234 -52.14 14.07 11.19
N THR A 1235 -53.42 13.70 11.16
CA THR A 1235 -54.11 13.42 9.88
C THR A 1235 -54.40 14.72 9.14
N LEU A 1236 -54.69 15.82 9.85
CA LEU A 1236 -54.88 17.16 9.29
C LEU A 1236 -53.62 17.75 8.62
N LEU A 1237 -52.45 17.14 8.81
CA LEU A 1237 -51.23 17.51 8.10
C LEU A 1237 -51.17 16.89 6.70
N ASN A 1238 -51.90 15.80 6.43
CA ASN A 1238 -52.05 15.25 5.08
C ASN A 1238 -52.98 16.16 4.25
N GLU A 1239 -52.53 16.52 3.05
CA GLU A 1239 -53.27 17.38 2.13
C GLU A 1239 -54.49 16.68 1.52
N GLU A 1240 -54.53 15.34 1.50
CA GLU A 1240 -55.73 14.56 1.14
C GLU A 1240 -56.86 14.70 2.18
N VAL A 1241 -56.52 14.94 3.45
CA VAL A 1241 -57.47 15.04 4.58
C VAL A 1241 -57.87 16.50 4.82
N LEU A 1242 -56.96 17.43 4.58
CA LEU A 1242 -57.17 18.87 4.71
C LEU A 1242 -56.56 19.58 3.48
N PRO A 1243 -57.27 19.65 2.34
CA PRO A 1243 -56.73 20.26 1.11
C PRO A 1243 -56.42 21.75 1.29
N MET A 1244 -55.41 22.23 0.56
CA MET A 1244 -55.00 23.64 0.58
C MET A 1244 -56.10 24.55 0.01
N GLU A 1245 -56.33 25.71 0.64
CA GLU A 1245 -57.20 26.74 0.09
C GLU A 1245 -56.61 27.34 -1.19
N GLY A 1246 -57.26 27.07 -2.33
CA GLY A 1246 -56.83 27.47 -3.67
C GLY A 1246 -56.42 26.31 -4.59
N ALA A 1247 -56.36 25.07 -4.09
CA ALA A 1247 -56.07 23.88 -4.89
C ALA A 1247 -57.34 23.33 -5.59
N SER A 1248 -57.73 23.93 -6.73
CA SER A 1248 -58.84 23.49 -7.58
C SER A 1248 -58.59 23.78 -9.06
#